data_AF-A0AAE1CZX2-F1
#
_entry.id   AF-A0AAE1CZX2-F1
#
_cell.length_a   1.000
_cell.length_b   1.000
_cell.length_c   1.000
_cell.angle_alpha   90.00
_cell.angle_beta   90.00
_cell.angle_gamma   90.00
#
_symmetry.space_group_name_H-M   'P 1'
#
loop_
_entity.id
_entity.type
_entity.pdbx_description
1 polymer ?
#
loop_
_entity_poly.entity_id
_entity_poly.type
_entity_poly.pdbx_seq_one_letter_code
_entity_poly.pdbx_strand_id
1 'polypeptide(L)'
;MSALTEVYRHNHEYGDVMLSCPVYISKGIHTMENKLVLKHVCALLNSGGGILVMENLDFNQGTQSKSLDEWWSGMECNFATILSGDDICNYLDFVGNFDDPHFYLFVKSAEHLCTLDYHCRLPTDTATHSVTYASAVKLCTRQGTSRPLSSLPTIPTTFVYGKTEETLKQEGKQIQFKNLSSTSKSLPDKVVYYSSKYISAFANHEGGHIYFGIEDTSASVMGQEMTEEDEVRVDLLIQKKLNSMIWGDTKLKPSKGVHWNIKFLPVLKSPRGRRNVIVISICKMFGGVFMACPESYFITQEEASSTSNCHTSRKLEFDEWKTELLNHSRDIKGLRTRFIKLNLMTPQSHLVFSLPHTLELSKQKVIHLSTAFNIHPRNTLHFIKNEFERRGLRKVCEEFVGEDHLALSLDTWSLEIDLNSKPDTVGACVAVFSARRGLHVIAIATSVTQTKIEWNFVVDLAIQFKKILVQHGGCNRHLGFKCHVVDISTPSSFEFFKIATAQDIYPPTFSIQGEAMNDILSALAISIASYKPFSHSSPDSETDHYFLLTCDQLELLWSHHLTKELWVHGPPGCGKTIAAMEMMRILRQRGCKKQELLYVAENVLLCAYVRSFNLGTVVCRRELMHDFKDIKIFSQKYGAVKNVIVDEAQNFKDRDGDWYSLLEKMSQQNCKGSLEVNSGYFWVFMDYAQKVHKFKAGLPNLIGKNNFMLREISRNSQEIYTYARKFMDAPSEGSPDSDGFPGCFQDSACYLGHDYSSGNAVNVVKCNLSSLEALLGQILKQCIEKEGRDLQDVAVLASKKREAMTIKQNLKGSSLKAMKNSSDAINNPVFSVSHLSQDAGGQSPPNVSSQASFSKTFISERDRELEGPKSIEDECGIINYQRTTPTEKSCSSAGGSSPLLISTVKEFSGLDKPVIIGVDPHTNQSHADLDKFLLNLVTRAKDQLIILTTSDELMKKLSIKR
;
A
#
# COMPACT_ATOMS: atom_id res chain seq x y z
N MET A 1 16.73 6.91 -41.82
CA MET A 1 15.49 6.10 -42.03
C MET A 1 14.33 6.91 -41.50
N SER A 2 13.07 6.60 -41.85
CA SER A 2 11.93 7.19 -41.14
C SER A 2 11.83 6.57 -39.74
N ALA A 3 11.37 7.33 -38.74
CA ALA A 3 11.19 6.85 -37.37
C ALA A 3 10.30 5.59 -37.31
N LEU A 4 9.27 5.52 -38.17
CA LEU A 4 8.42 4.33 -38.29
C LEU A 4 9.18 3.07 -38.73
N THR A 5 10.18 3.20 -39.62
CA THR A 5 11.01 2.05 -40.05
C THR A 5 11.84 1.50 -38.88
N GLU A 6 12.24 2.36 -37.95
CA GLU A 6 13.03 2.02 -36.77
C GLU A 6 12.16 1.37 -35.70
N VAL A 7 11.02 1.99 -35.34
CA VAL A 7 10.04 1.42 -34.40
C VAL A 7 9.54 0.05 -34.86
N TYR A 8 9.21 -0.12 -36.15
CA TYR A 8 8.74 -1.41 -36.68
C TYR A 8 9.78 -2.53 -36.56
N ARG A 9 11.07 -2.24 -36.79
CA ARG A 9 12.14 -3.25 -36.73
C ARG A 9 12.55 -3.62 -35.31
N HIS A 10 12.57 -2.64 -34.41
CA HIS A 10 13.06 -2.79 -33.04
C HIS A 10 11.93 -2.93 -32.01
N ASN A 11 10.68 -3.19 -32.44
CA ASN A 11 9.52 -3.32 -31.54
C ASN A 11 9.74 -4.32 -30.39
N HIS A 12 10.42 -5.44 -30.66
CA HIS A 12 10.79 -6.47 -29.69
C HIS A 12 11.87 -6.05 -28.68
N GLU A 13 12.54 -4.92 -28.88
CA GLU A 13 13.52 -4.34 -27.95
C GLU A 13 12.87 -3.36 -26.96
N TYR A 14 11.60 -2.98 -27.13
CA TYR A 14 10.93 -2.10 -26.18
C TYR A 14 10.48 -2.88 -24.95
N GLY A 15 11.07 -2.58 -23.80
CA GLY A 15 10.67 -3.10 -22.48
C GLY A 15 9.41 -2.43 -21.95
N ASP A 16 8.35 -2.42 -22.75
CA ASP A 16 7.17 -1.61 -22.52
C ASP A 16 5.87 -2.33 -22.92
N VAL A 17 4.75 -1.98 -22.26
CA VAL A 17 3.48 -2.65 -22.56
C VAL A 17 2.98 -2.23 -23.93
N MET A 18 2.76 -3.20 -24.81
CA MET A 18 2.14 -2.97 -26.12
C MET A 18 0.66 -3.37 -26.11
N LEU A 19 -0.20 -2.44 -26.52
CA LEU A 19 -1.60 -2.69 -26.87
C LEU A 19 -1.79 -2.52 -28.38
N SER A 20 -2.82 -3.16 -28.95
CA SER A 20 -3.11 -3.03 -30.38
C SER A 20 -4.60 -2.86 -30.66
N CYS A 21 -4.96 -2.05 -31.66
CA CYS A 21 -6.32 -1.93 -32.17
C CYS A 21 -6.37 -1.45 -33.63
N PRO A 22 -7.40 -1.83 -34.40
CA PRO A 22 -7.65 -1.25 -35.72
C PRO A 22 -8.18 0.19 -35.63
N VAL A 23 -7.85 1.03 -36.61
CA VAL A 23 -8.37 2.39 -36.75
C VAL A 23 -8.82 2.68 -38.18
N TYR A 24 -9.78 3.60 -38.32
CA TYR A 24 -10.14 4.22 -39.60
C TYR A 24 -9.92 5.73 -39.49
N ILE A 25 -8.95 6.25 -40.23
CA ILE A 25 -8.68 7.69 -40.36
C ILE A 25 -9.64 8.36 -41.36
N SER A 26 -10.25 7.59 -42.28
CA SER A 26 -11.28 8.07 -43.21
C SER A 26 -12.66 8.27 -42.56
N LYS A 27 -12.84 7.79 -41.32
CA LYS A 27 -14.11 7.81 -40.57
C LYS A 27 -13.99 8.65 -39.31
N GLY A 28 -15.13 9.20 -38.86
CA GLY A 28 -15.18 9.99 -37.63
C GLY A 28 -14.70 9.22 -36.39
N ILE A 29 -14.14 9.95 -35.43
CA ILE A 29 -13.56 9.44 -34.17
C ILE A 29 -14.53 8.65 -33.25
N HIS A 30 -15.84 8.65 -33.54
CA HIS A 30 -16.88 8.01 -32.73
C HIS A 30 -17.28 6.59 -33.20
N THR A 31 -16.64 6.04 -34.24
CA THR A 31 -16.79 4.63 -34.64
C THR A 31 -16.34 3.69 -33.51
N MET A 32 -16.71 2.41 -33.61
CA MET A 32 -16.39 1.43 -32.56
C MET A 32 -14.87 1.18 -32.46
N GLU A 33 -14.21 1.13 -33.61
CA GLU A 33 -12.78 0.96 -33.79
C GLU A 33 -12.02 2.14 -33.17
N ASN A 34 -12.38 3.38 -33.56
CA ASN A 34 -11.72 4.59 -33.07
C ASN A 34 -11.92 4.81 -31.55
N LYS A 35 -13.02 4.31 -30.95
CA LYS A 35 -13.22 4.32 -29.49
C LYS A 35 -12.25 3.42 -28.72
N LEU A 36 -11.68 2.38 -29.35
CA LEU A 36 -10.67 1.54 -28.70
C LEU A 36 -9.37 2.31 -28.42
N VAL A 37 -9.04 3.30 -29.25
CA VAL A 37 -7.89 4.20 -29.03
C VAL A 37 -8.01 4.90 -27.67
N LEU A 38 -9.16 5.54 -27.40
CA LEU A 38 -9.41 6.22 -26.12
C LEU A 38 -9.36 5.24 -24.94
N LYS A 39 -9.94 4.03 -25.09
CA LYS A 39 -9.91 2.98 -24.07
C LYS A 39 -8.47 2.56 -23.73
N HIS A 40 -7.63 2.33 -24.75
CA HIS A 40 -6.25 1.90 -24.60
C HIS A 40 -5.35 3.01 -24.06
N VAL A 41 -5.47 4.24 -24.56
CA VAL A 41 -4.74 5.39 -24.01
C VAL A 41 -5.11 5.63 -22.55
N CYS A 42 -6.39 5.56 -22.17
CA CYS A 42 -6.79 5.64 -20.77
C CYS A 42 -6.18 4.53 -19.91
N ALA A 43 -6.10 3.30 -20.40
CA ALA A 43 -5.46 2.19 -19.68
C ALA A 43 -3.95 2.42 -19.51
N LEU A 44 -3.24 2.85 -20.57
CA LEU A 44 -1.80 3.13 -20.55
C LEU A 44 -1.46 4.29 -19.61
N LEU A 45 -2.15 5.43 -19.71
CA LEU A 45 -2.01 6.58 -18.81
C LEU A 45 -2.14 6.17 -17.34
N ASN A 46 -3.05 5.24 -17.05
CA ASN A 46 -3.34 4.75 -15.71
C ASN A 46 -2.47 3.57 -15.23
N SER A 47 -1.56 3.03 -16.05
CA SER A 47 -0.81 1.81 -15.73
C SER A 47 0.71 1.93 -15.99
N GLY A 48 1.24 3.15 -15.94
CA GLY A 48 2.67 3.42 -16.10
C GLY A 48 3.14 3.79 -17.51
N GLY A 49 2.20 3.96 -18.44
CA GLY A 49 2.47 4.21 -19.85
C GLY A 49 2.62 2.92 -20.68
N GLY A 50 3.14 3.08 -21.89
CA GLY A 50 3.40 2.02 -22.85
C GLY A 50 3.18 2.49 -24.29
N ILE A 51 2.92 1.57 -25.21
CA ILE A 51 2.84 1.83 -26.65
C ILE A 51 1.51 1.29 -27.19
N LEU A 52 0.74 2.14 -27.86
CA LEU A 52 -0.44 1.75 -28.61
C LEU A 52 -0.08 1.63 -30.10
N VAL A 53 -0.18 0.42 -30.63
CA VAL A 53 -0.03 0.12 -32.06
C VAL A 53 -1.40 0.15 -32.73
N MET A 54 -1.56 1.00 -33.75
CA MET A 54 -2.84 1.20 -34.43
C MET A 54 -2.75 0.70 -35.87
N GLU A 55 -3.50 -0.33 -36.23
CA GLU A 55 -3.55 -0.86 -37.61
C GLU A 55 -4.39 0.08 -38.48
N ASN A 56 -3.77 0.64 -39.53
CA ASN A 56 -4.42 1.57 -40.44
C ASN A 56 -5.27 0.80 -41.46
N LEU A 57 -6.56 0.63 -41.17
CA LEU A 57 -7.47 -0.09 -42.08
C LEU A 57 -7.71 0.65 -43.41
N ASP A 58 -7.38 1.94 -43.49
CA ASP A 58 -7.46 2.75 -44.71
C ASP A 58 -6.20 2.68 -45.59
N PHE A 59 -5.18 1.91 -45.18
CA PHE A 59 -3.94 1.71 -45.95
C PHE A 59 -4.22 1.19 -47.36
N ASN A 60 -3.62 1.84 -48.37
CA ASN A 60 -3.87 1.60 -49.80
C ASN A 60 -5.32 1.78 -50.30
N GLN A 61 -6.24 2.36 -49.51
CA GLN A 61 -7.64 2.57 -49.92
C GLN A 61 -7.91 3.94 -50.60
N GLY A 62 -6.86 4.68 -50.97
CA GLY A 62 -6.97 5.98 -51.65
C GLY A 62 -7.20 7.18 -50.73
N THR A 63 -6.97 7.00 -49.43
CA THR A 63 -7.12 8.03 -48.39
C THR A 63 -6.07 9.14 -48.52
N GLN A 64 -6.43 10.36 -48.12
CA GLN A 64 -5.59 11.56 -48.25
C GLN A 64 -4.92 11.93 -46.92
N SER A 65 -3.80 12.65 -46.97
CA SER A 65 -3.06 13.09 -45.78
C SER A 65 -3.95 13.83 -44.77
N LYS A 66 -4.82 14.72 -45.27
CA LYS A 66 -5.74 15.52 -44.45
C LYS A 66 -6.73 14.69 -43.63
N SER A 67 -7.03 13.45 -44.03
CA SER A 67 -7.87 12.54 -43.24
C SER A 67 -7.19 12.15 -41.93
N LEU A 68 -5.86 11.98 -41.93
CA LEU A 68 -5.10 11.75 -40.69
C LEU A 68 -5.12 13.00 -39.80
N ASP A 69 -4.91 14.19 -40.37
CA ASP A 69 -4.93 15.47 -39.62
C ASP A 69 -6.29 15.70 -38.93
N GLU A 70 -7.40 15.52 -39.67
CA GLU A 70 -8.77 15.70 -39.15
C GLU A 70 -9.13 14.66 -38.08
N TRP A 71 -8.70 13.41 -38.27
CA TRP A 71 -8.89 12.33 -37.30
C TRP A 71 -8.06 12.56 -36.03
N TRP A 72 -6.78 12.90 -36.18
CA TRP A 72 -5.86 13.09 -35.07
C TRP A 72 -6.23 14.32 -34.22
N SER A 73 -6.57 15.45 -34.85
CA SER A 73 -7.07 16.63 -34.12
C SER A 73 -8.34 16.33 -33.31
N GLY A 74 -9.22 15.47 -33.83
CA GLY A 74 -10.37 14.96 -33.09
C GLY A 74 -9.98 14.07 -31.89
N MET A 75 -8.90 13.29 -32.01
CA MET A 75 -8.37 12.49 -30.90
C MET A 75 -7.69 13.36 -29.84
N GLU A 76 -6.90 14.35 -30.23
CA GLU A 76 -6.27 15.33 -29.33
C GLU A 76 -7.32 16.03 -28.44
N CYS A 77 -8.46 16.45 -29.01
CA CYS A 77 -9.57 17.03 -28.24
C CYS A 77 -10.10 16.09 -27.14
N ASN A 78 -10.15 14.78 -27.42
CA ASN A 78 -10.54 13.79 -26.40
C ASN A 78 -9.42 13.59 -25.38
N PHE A 79 -8.15 13.52 -25.80
CA PHE A 79 -7.01 13.35 -24.90
C PHE A 79 -6.85 14.53 -23.92
N ALA A 80 -7.02 15.77 -24.38
CA ALA A 80 -7.09 16.96 -23.51
C ALA A 80 -8.14 16.81 -22.40
N THR A 81 -9.30 16.23 -22.73
CA THR A 81 -10.38 16.02 -21.76
C THR A 81 -10.01 14.95 -20.72
N ILE A 82 -9.35 13.87 -21.16
CA ILE A 82 -8.91 12.74 -20.31
C ILE A 82 -7.78 13.17 -19.36
N LEU A 83 -6.88 14.04 -19.83
CA LEU A 83 -5.80 14.70 -19.08
C LEU A 83 -6.27 15.93 -18.27
N SER A 84 -7.59 16.15 -18.15
CA SER A 84 -8.19 17.28 -17.41
C SER A 84 -7.69 18.68 -17.81
N GLY A 85 -7.25 18.85 -19.06
CA GLY A 85 -6.74 20.10 -19.63
C GLY A 85 -5.23 20.31 -19.50
N ASP A 86 -4.47 19.30 -19.08
CA ASP A 86 -3.00 19.32 -19.13
C ASP A 86 -2.47 19.20 -20.58
N ASP A 87 -1.20 19.56 -20.78
CA ASP A 87 -0.56 19.56 -22.10
C ASP A 87 -0.30 18.13 -22.60
N ILE A 88 -1.02 17.76 -23.66
CA ILE A 88 -0.97 16.45 -24.32
C ILE A 88 0.46 16.07 -24.72
N CYS A 89 1.27 17.05 -25.16
CA CYS A 89 2.63 16.82 -25.65
C CYS A 89 3.57 16.29 -24.55
N ASN A 90 3.22 16.46 -23.27
CA ASN A 90 3.98 15.92 -22.15
C ASN A 90 3.68 14.43 -21.88
N TYR A 91 2.71 13.83 -22.57
CA TYR A 91 2.25 12.45 -22.34
C TYR A 91 2.18 11.58 -23.59
N LEU A 92 1.99 12.17 -24.77
CA LEU A 92 1.70 11.46 -26.02
C LEU A 92 2.68 11.84 -27.14
N ASP A 93 3.45 10.87 -27.64
CA ASP A 93 4.26 11.01 -28.86
C ASP A 93 3.67 10.12 -29.97
N PHE A 94 3.18 10.72 -31.07
CA PHE A 94 2.58 10.00 -32.21
C PHE A 94 3.57 9.81 -33.37
N VAL A 95 3.53 8.64 -34.03
CA VAL A 95 4.33 8.32 -35.22
C VAL A 95 3.49 7.64 -36.28
N GLY A 96 3.55 8.19 -37.49
CA GLY A 96 3.14 7.54 -38.73
C GLY A 96 2.53 8.53 -39.71
N ASN A 97 2.45 8.11 -40.97
CA ASN A 97 1.89 8.88 -42.08
C ASN A 97 0.59 8.20 -42.55
N PHE A 98 -0.28 8.94 -43.23
CA PHE A 98 -1.59 8.44 -43.69
C PHE A 98 -1.51 7.18 -44.59
N ASP A 99 -0.36 6.97 -45.24
CA ASP A 99 -0.01 5.86 -46.11
C ASP A 99 0.85 4.78 -45.43
N ASP A 100 1.10 4.87 -44.12
CA ASP A 100 1.73 3.79 -43.35
C ASP A 100 0.68 2.72 -42.94
N PRO A 101 1.03 1.42 -42.91
CA PRO A 101 0.10 0.35 -42.51
C PRO A 101 -0.21 0.33 -41.01
N HIS A 102 0.63 0.98 -40.19
CA HIS A 102 0.47 1.07 -38.74
C HIS A 102 0.85 2.47 -38.28
N PHE A 103 0.21 2.94 -37.20
CA PHE A 103 0.65 4.09 -36.43
C PHE A 103 1.12 3.63 -35.04
N TYR A 104 1.99 4.39 -34.41
CA TYR A 104 2.45 4.16 -33.04
C TYR A 104 2.17 5.39 -32.19
N LEU A 105 1.60 5.17 -31.01
CA LEU A 105 1.38 6.21 -30.01
C LEU A 105 2.06 5.79 -28.71
N PHE A 106 3.13 6.49 -28.35
CA PHE A 106 3.83 6.29 -27.09
C PHE A 106 3.11 7.09 -26.02
N VAL A 107 2.79 6.44 -24.90
CA VAL A 107 1.98 6.97 -23.81
C VAL A 107 2.79 6.94 -22.52
N LYS A 108 2.88 8.08 -21.84
CA LYS A 108 3.47 8.22 -20.50
C LYS A 108 2.47 7.83 -19.41
N SER A 109 2.94 7.60 -18.17
CA SER A 109 2.04 7.60 -17.02
C SER A 109 1.44 9.00 -16.79
N ALA A 110 0.16 9.06 -16.41
CA ALA A 110 -0.49 10.28 -15.92
C ALA A 110 -0.07 10.63 -14.48
N GLU A 111 -0.38 11.86 -14.05
CA GLU A 111 -0.22 12.37 -12.67
C GLU A 111 -1.52 12.34 -11.84
N HIS A 112 -2.56 11.71 -12.39
CA HIS A 112 -3.81 11.43 -11.71
C HIS A 112 -4.58 10.32 -12.43
N LEU A 113 -5.61 9.77 -11.81
CA LEU A 113 -6.50 8.81 -12.46
C LEU A 113 -7.23 9.46 -13.65
N CYS A 114 -6.90 9.02 -14.86
CA CYS A 114 -7.59 9.39 -16.09
C CYS A 114 -8.93 8.64 -16.21
N THR A 115 -9.96 9.34 -16.69
CA THR A 115 -11.34 8.82 -16.84
C THR A 115 -11.95 9.45 -18.09
N LEU A 116 -12.48 8.62 -19.00
CA LEU A 116 -13.09 9.04 -20.27
C LEU A 116 -14.41 9.80 -20.07
N ASP A 117 -15.33 9.21 -19.29
CA ASP A 117 -16.55 9.86 -18.83
C ASP A 117 -16.77 9.51 -17.36
N TYR A 118 -16.83 10.53 -16.52
CA TYR A 118 -17.16 10.38 -15.11
C TYR A 118 -18.62 9.96 -14.89
N HIS A 119 -19.48 10.02 -15.91
CA HIS A 119 -20.93 9.81 -15.80
C HIS A 119 -21.58 10.69 -14.72
N CYS A 120 -20.96 11.80 -14.38
CA CYS A 120 -21.28 12.64 -13.24
C CYS A 120 -21.34 14.11 -13.67
N ARG A 121 -22.35 14.83 -13.18
CA ARG A 121 -22.69 16.17 -13.65
C ARG A 121 -22.69 17.17 -12.50
N LEU A 122 -22.49 18.45 -12.84
CA LEU A 122 -22.74 19.61 -11.99
C LEU A 122 -23.62 20.62 -12.75
N PRO A 123 -24.46 21.40 -12.03
CA PRO A 123 -25.34 22.37 -12.65
C PRO A 123 -24.59 23.66 -12.95
N THR A 124 -25.00 24.34 -14.01
CA THR A 124 -24.74 25.76 -14.25
C THR A 124 -26.07 26.51 -14.11
N ASP A 125 -26.09 27.81 -14.38
CA ASP A 125 -27.34 28.59 -14.29
C ASP A 125 -28.32 28.31 -15.45
N THR A 126 -27.89 27.61 -16.52
CA THR A 126 -28.72 27.29 -17.71
C THR A 126 -28.63 25.83 -18.18
N ALA A 127 -27.65 25.05 -17.71
CA ALA A 127 -27.35 23.73 -18.24
C ALA A 127 -26.64 22.82 -17.20
N THR A 128 -26.10 21.69 -17.66
CA THR A 128 -25.21 20.82 -16.86
C THR A 128 -23.94 20.50 -17.61
N HIS A 129 -22.81 20.54 -16.91
CA HIS A 129 -21.49 20.14 -17.43
C HIS A 129 -21.05 18.83 -16.77
N SER A 130 -20.17 18.08 -17.45
CA SER A 130 -19.49 16.91 -16.85
C SER A 130 -18.47 17.38 -15.83
N VAL A 131 -18.27 16.59 -14.77
CA VAL A 131 -17.25 16.89 -13.76
C VAL A 131 -15.83 16.69 -14.31
N THR A 132 -14.90 17.53 -13.86
CA THR A 132 -13.45 17.33 -14.02
C THR A 132 -12.90 16.43 -12.92
N TYR A 133 -11.66 15.92 -13.07
CA TYR A 133 -10.95 15.16 -12.01
C TYR A 133 -11.02 15.85 -10.64
N ALA A 134 -10.61 17.13 -10.56
CA ALA A 134 -10.61 17.90 -9.31
C ALA A 134 -12.03 18.05 -8.71
N SER A 135 -13.06 18.13 -9.57
CA SER A 135 -14.46 18.18 -9.13
C SER A 135 -14.94 16.83 -8.60
N ALA A 136 -14.56 15.72 -9.26
CA ALA A 136 -14.87 14.37 -8.84
C ALA A 136 -14.23 14.02 -7.49
N VAL A 137 -12.94 14.33 -7.31
CA VAL A 137 -12.23 14.20 -6.02
C VAL A 137 -12.99 14.95 -4.93
N LYS A 138 -13.29 16.24 -5.14
CA LYS A 138 -14.01 17.09 -4.20
C LYS A 138 -15.41 16.57 -3.84
N LEU A 139 -16.11 15.90 -4.76
CA LEU A 139 -17.39 15.24 -4.47
C LEU A 139 -17.21 13.96 -3.65
N CYS A 140 -16.24 13.12 -4.00
CA CYS A 140 -16.01 11.82 -3.36
C CYS A 140 -15.39 11.94 -1.94
N THR A 141 -14.59 12.97 -1.66
CA THR A 141 -14.04 13.23 -0.32
C THR A 141 -15.08 13.77 0.67
N ARG A 142 -16.16 14.40 0.19
CA ARG A 142 -17.17 15.07 1.04
C ARG A 142 -18.11 14.07 1.70
N GLN A 143 -18.00 13.95 3.02
CA GLN A 143 -18.97 13.28 3.89
C GLN A 143 -19.97 14.29 4.48
N GLY A 144 -21.21 13.86 4.75
CA GLY A 144 -22.24 14.71 5.35
C GLY A 144 -23.64 14.09 5.29
N THR A 145 -24.58 14.67 6.02
CA THR A 145 -25.99 14.27 6.01
C THR A 145 -26.77 14.98 4.90
N SER A 146 -27.64 14.24 4.21
CA SER A 146 -28.51 14.82 3.18
C SER A 146 -29.41 15.93 3.74
N ARG A 147 -29.69 16.95 2.92
CA ARG A 147 -30.69 17.98 3.25
C ARG A 147 -32.10 17.46 2.93
N PRO A 148 -33.14 17.74 3.72
CA PRO A 148 -34.50 17.30 3.42
C PRO A 148 -35.09 18.05 2.20
N LEU A 149 -36.05 17.43 1.51
CA LEU A 149 -36.78 18.06 0.39
C LEU A 149 -37.45 19.40 0.76
N SER A 150 -37.78 19.63 2.04
CA SER A 150 -38.33 20.90 2.54
C SER A 150 -37.34 22.08 2.51
N SER A 151 -36.05 21.82 2.26
CA SER A 151 -35.02 22.86 2.08
C SER A 151 -34.85 23.34 0.63
N LEU A 152 -35.60 22.75 -0.32
CA LEU A 152 -35.60 23.17 -1.71
C LEU A 152 -36.55 24.36 -1.94
N PRO A 153 -36.42 25.10 -3.06
CA PRO A 153 -37.38 26.14 -3.44
C PRO A 153 -38.84 25.67 -3.41
N THR A 154 -39.76 26.58 -3.10
CA THR A 154 -41.19 26.24 -3.05
C THR A 154 -41.73 25.98 -4.46
N ILE A 155 -42.31 24.79 -4.65
CA ILE A 155 -42.98 24.41 -5.91
C ILE A 155 -44.33 25.16 -5.98
N PRO A 156 -44.64 25.89 -7.07
CA PRO A 156 -45.94 26.52 -7.26
C PRO A 156 -47.10 25.53 -7.19
N THR A 157 -48.25 25.98 -6.65
CA THR A 157 -49.46 25.17 -6.54
C THR A 157 -50.39 25.31 -7.75
N THR A 158 -50.22 26.35 -8.57
CA THR A 158 -51.09 26.65 -9.71
C THR A 158 -50.27 26.96 -10.97
N PHE A 159 -50.61 26.30 -12.06
CA PHE A 159 -49.98 26.49 -13.38
C PHE A 159 -51.06 26.90 -14.39
N VAL A 160 -50.83 27.96 -15.17
CA VAL A 160 -51.82 28.50 -16.14
C VAL A 160 -51.22 28.51 -17.53
N TYR A 161 -51.91 27.89 -18.49
CA TYR A 161 -51.41 27.74 -19.87
C TYR A 161 -51.05 29.08 -20.53
N GLY A 162 -49.90 29.12 -21.20
CA GLY A 162 -49.39 30.28 -21.94
C GLY A 162 -48.91 31.44 -21.07
N LYS A 163 -48.86 31.29 -19.74
CA LYS A 163 -48.33 32.30 -18.82
C LYS A 163 -46.99 31.84 -18.23
N THR A 164 -46.10 32.78 -17.98
CA THR A 164 -44.94 32.61 -17.09
C THR A 164 -45.41 32.66 -15.64
N GLU A 165 -44.96 31.74 -14.80
CA GLU A 165 -45.25 31.79 -13.36
C GLU A 165 -44.25 32.69 -12.62
N GLU A 166 -44.72 33.44 -11.62
CA GLU A 166 -43.96 34.53 -11.00
C GLU A 166 -42.65 34.07 -10.35
N THR A 167 -42.64 32.89 -9.73
CA THR A 167 -41.46 32.30 -9.07
C THR A 167 -40.57 31.51 -10.03
N LEU A 168 -41.00 31.30 -11.29
CA LEU A 168 -40.31 30.50 -12.30
C LEU A 168 -39.98 31.34 -13.55
N LYS A 169 -39.56 32.59 -13.35
CA LYS A 169 -39.19 33.53 -14.43
C LYS A 169 -37.89 33.16 -15.17
N GLN A 170 -37.00 32.38 -14.57
CA GLN A 170 -35.71 31.98 -15.14
C GLN A 170 -35.23 30.63 -14.58
N GLU A 171 -34.35 29.96 -15.33
CA GLU A 171 -33.60 28.79 -14.86
C GLU A 171 -32.47 29.19 -13.89
N GLY A 172 -31.87 28.20 -13.22
CA GLY A 172 -30.74 28.39 -12.33
C GLY A 172 -30.20 27.07 -11.76
N LYS A 173 -29.20 27.14 -10.88
CA LYS A 173 -28.53 25.97 -10.27
C LYS A 173 -29.42 25.00 -9.48
N GLN A 174 -30.67 25.37 -9.23
CA GLN A 174 -31.68 24.53 -8.56
C GLN A 174 -33.00 24.38 -9.36
N ILE A 175 -33.14 24.99 -10.55
CA ILE A 175 -34.39 25.03 -11.32
C ILE A 175 -34.04 24.91 -12.80
N GLN A 176 -34.57 23.88 -13.46
CA GLN A 176 -34.47 23.73 -14.92
C GLN A 176 -35.85 23.43 -15.52
N PHE A 177 -36.18 24.09 -16.63
CA PHE A 177 -37.36 23.87 -17.45
C PHE A 177 -37.03 22.91 -18.59
N LYS A 178 -37.97 22.09 -19.04
CA LYS A 178 -37.86 21.37 -20.32
C LYS A 178 -39.23 21.23 -20.97
N ASN A 179 -39.35 21.70 -22.21
CA ASN A 179 -40.53 21.41 -23.03
C ASN A 179 -40.23 20.28 -24.03
N LEU A 180 -40.86 19.12 -23.84
CA LEU A 180 -40.66 17.94 -24.69
C LEU A 180 -41.58 17.99 -25.90
N SER A 181 -41.01 17.85 -27.10
CA SER A 181 -41.76 17.81 -28.37
C SER A 181 -42.09 16.38 -28.81
N SER A 182 -43.03 16.26 -29.75
CA SER A 182 -43.40 14.97 -30.33
C SER A 182 -42.30 14.47 -31.28
N THR A 183 -41.79 13.28 -30.99
CA THR A 183 -40.71 12.55 -31.68
C THR A 183 -40.87 11.07 -31.35
N SER A 184 -40.16 10.17 -32.03
CA SER A 184 -40.38 8.71 -32.05
C SER A 184 -40.33 7.93 -30.71
N LYS A 185 -40.04 8.56 -29.57
CA LYS A 185 -40.06 7.95 -28.23
C LYS A 185 -41.28 8.39 -27.42
N SER A 186 -41.77 7.53 -26.52
CA SER A 186 -42.87 7.87 -25.61
C SER A 186 -42.50 9.03 -24.67
N LEU A 187 -43.50 9.74 -24.16
CA LEU A 187 -43.29 10.81 -23.18
C LEU A 187 -42.57 10.31 -21.90
N PRO A 188 -42.98 9.18 -21.28
CA PRO A 188 -42.26 8.63 -20.13
C PRO A 188 -40.77 8.37 -20.37
N ASP A 189 -40.41 7.80 -21.53
CA ASP A 189 -39.01 7.51 -21.85
C ASP A 189 -38.18 8.80 -22.02
N LYS A 190 -38.78 9.87 -22.57
CA LYS A 190 -38.14 11.19 -22.70
C LYS A 190 -37.89 11.84 -21.34
N VAL A 191 -38.87 11.83 -20.44
CA VAL A 191 -38.74 12.41 -19.09
C VAL A 191 -37.57 11.77 -18.35
N VAL A 192 -37.40 10.45 -18.46
CA VAL A 192 -36.31 9.69 -17.82
C VAL A 192 -34.96 10.00 -18.47
N TYR A 193 -34.91 10.06 -19.81
CA TYR A 193 -33.70 10.40 -20.56
C TYR A 193 -33.17 11.79 -20.20
N TYR A 194 -34.04 12.81 -20.24
CA TYR A 194 -33.62 14.18 -19.93
C TYR A 194 -33.34 14.40 -18.44
N SER A 195 -34.12 13.81 -17.53
CA SER A 195 -33.92 14.01 -16.08
C SER A 195 -32.62 13.42 -15.55
N SER A 196 -32.13 12.30 -16.12
CA SER A 196 -30.94 11.58 -15.62
C SER A 196 -29.72 12.49 -15.36
N LYS A 197 -29.40 13.41 -16.28
CA LYS A 197 -28.27 14.34 -16.14
C LYS A 197 -28.50 15.45 -15.11
N TYR A 198 -29.75 15.88 -14.94
CA TYR A 198 -30.12 16.92 -13.97
C TYR A 198 -30.26 16.35 -12.56
N ILE A 199 -30.69 15.10 -12.41
CA ILE A 199 -30.70 14.36 -11.14
C ILE A 199 -29.27 14.28 -10.57
N SER A 200 -28.29 13.85 -11.38
CA SER A 200 -26.87 13.85 -10.99
C SER A 200 -26.41 15.26 -10.62
N ALA A 201 -26.64 16.25 -11.50
CA ALA A 201 -26.22 17.63 -11.27
C ALA A 201 -26.76 18.24 -9.97
N PHE A 202 -28.09 18.25 -9.78
CA PHE A 202 -28.69 18.86 -8.60
C PHE A 202 -28.31 18.11 -7.32
N ALA A 203 -28.25 16.78 -7.32
CA ALA A 203 -27.84 16.00 -6.16
C ALA A 203 -26.39 16.31 -5.73
N ASN A 204 -25.49 16.53 -6.70
CA ASN A 204 -24.09 16.90 -6.46
C ASN A 204 -23.89 18.35 -5.97
N HIS A 205 -24.92 19.20 -6.03
CA HIS A 205 -24.84 20.61 -5.68
C HIS A 205 -25.62 20.96 -4.40
N GLU A 206 -26.87 21.42 -4.53
CA GLU A 206 -27.72 21.89 -3.44
C GLU A 206 -29.12 21.24 -3.44
N GLY A 207 -29.35 20.31 -4.36
CA GLY A 207 -30.68 19.85 -4.73
C GLY A 207 -31.43 20.87 -5.58
N GLY A 208 -32.56 20.45 -6.16
CA GLY A 208 -33.34 21.27 -7.08
C GLY A 208 -34.54 20.56 -7.70
N HIS A 209 -35.15 21.24 -8.66
CA HIS A 209 -36.37 20.84 -9.37
C HIS A 209 -36.19 20.85 -10.89
N ILE A 210 -36.66 19.79 -11.53
CA ILE A 210 -36.76 19.68 -12.99
C ILE A 210 -38.24 19.78 -13.36
N TYR A 211 -38.62 20.82 -14.10
CA TYR A 211 -39.99 21.09 -14.53
C TYR A 211 -40.17 20.72 -16.00
N PHE A 212 -40.96 19.68 -16.28
CA PHE A 212 -41.35 19.32 -17.65
C PHE A 212 -42.68 19.96 -18.02
N GLY A 213 -42.76 20.57 -19.20
CA GLY A 213 -43.93 21.33 -19.66
C GLY A 213 -43.85 22.85 -19.43
N ILE A 214 -42.65 23.37 -19.17
CA ILE A 214 -42.35 24.82 -19.22
C ILE A 214 -41.36 25.03 -20.38
N GLU A 215 -41.58 26.07 -21.18
CA GLU A 215 -40.73 26.39 -22.33
C GLU A 215 -39.47 27.17 -21.95
N ASP A 216 -38.31 26.63 -22.32
CA ASP A 216 -36.98 27.16 -21.99
C ASP A 216 -36.76 28.63 -22.41
N THR A 217 -37.41 29.12 -23.48
CA THR A 217 -37.20 30.49 -24.02
C THR A 217 -38.09 31.55 -23.40
N SER A 218 -39.37 31.27 -23.19
CA SER A 218 -40.36 32.23 -22.67
C SER A 218 -40.71 32.02 -21.19
N ALA A 219 -40.20 30.94 -20.59
CA ALA A 219 -40.64 30.40 -19.30
C ALA A 219 -42.17 30.18 -19.24
N SER A 220 -42.85 30.06 -20.39
CA SER A 220 -44.30 29.88 -20.44
C SER A 220 -44.70 28.44 -20.12
N VAL A 221 -45.80 28.32 -19.36
CA VAL A 221 -46.37 27.03 -18.97
C VAL A 221 -47.16 26.46 -20.14
N MET A 222 -46.67 25.37 -20.73
CA MET A 222 -47.32 24.67 -21.86
C MET A 222 -47.98 23.36 -21.44
N GLY A 223 -47.46 22.74 -20.36
CA GLY A 223 -47.83 21.41 -19.90
C GLY A 223 -47.45 20.30 -20.87
N GLN A 224 -47.27 19.10 -20.33
CA GLN A 224 -47.15 17.87 -21.10
C GLN A 224 -48.51 17.18 -21.13
N GLU A 225 -48.92 16.71 -22.32
CA GLU A 225 -50.15 15.96 -22.53
C GLU A 225 -49.91 14.49 -22.17
N MET A 226 -50.68 13.96 -21.22
CA MET A 226 -50.45 12.65 -20.63
C MET A 226 -51.72 12.03 -20.04
N THR A 227 -51.74 10.70 -20.01
CA THR A 227 -52.76 9.90 -19.31
C THR A 227 -52.36 9.61 -17.86
N GLU A 228 -53.27 9.07 -17.05
CA GLU A 228 -52.93 8.58 -15.71
C GLU A 228 -51.99 7.36 -15.74
N GLU A 229 -52.07 6.55 -16.80
CA GLU A 229 -51.13 5.45 -17.05
C GLU A 229 -49.71 5.97 -17.33
N ASP A 230 -49.58 7.09 -18.07
CA ASP A 230 -48.31 7.78 -18.27
C ASP A 230 -47.73 8.34 -16.96
N GLU A 231 -48.56 8.92 -16.09
CA GLU A 231 -48.12 9.42 -14.77
C GLU A 231 -47.50 8.29 -13.93
N VAL A 232 -48.19 7.14 -13.83
CA VAL A 232 -47.69 5.94 -13.15
C VAL A 232 -46.41 5.41 -13.81
N ARG A 233 -46.37 5.38 -15.15
CA ARG A 233 -45.19 4.90 -15.91
C ARG A 233 -43.98 5.82 -15.76
N VAL A 234 -44.16 7.14 -15.72
CA VAL A 234 -43.08 8.11 -15.44
C VAL A 234 -42.51 7.85 -14.06
N ASP A 235 -43.35 7.75 -13.03
CA ASP A 235 -42.89 7.52 -11.65
C ASP A 235 -42.08 6.24 -11.51
N LEU A 236 -42.60 5.13 -12.06
CA LEU A 236 -41.91 3.83 -12.06
C LEU A 236 -40.56 3.88 -12.80
N LEU A 237 -40.49 4.54 -13.95
CA LEU A 237 -39.23 4.63 -14.72
C LEU A 237 -38.21 5.56 -14.06
N ILE A 238 -38.64 6.65 -13.41
CA ILE A 238 -37.76 7.52 -12.61
C ILE A 238 -37.22 6.77 -11.39
N GLN A 239 -38.07 6.04 -10.67
CA GLN A 239 -37.63 5.18 -9.56
C GLN A 239 -36.63 4.11 -10.04
N LYS A 240 -36.92 3.43 -11.16
CA LYS A 240 -36.00 2.47 -11.78
C LYS A 240 -34.67 3.12 -12.18
N LYS A 241 -34.69 4.36 -12.71
CA LYS A 241 -33.46 5.07 -13.07
C LYS A 241 -32.65 5.43 -11.83
N LEU A 242 -33.26 5.98 -10.78
CA LEU A 242 -32.58 6.31 -9.52
C LEU A 242 -31.95 5.08 -8.85
N ASN A 243 -32.62 3.93 -8.90
CA ASN A 243 -32.09 2.64 -8.42
C ASN A 243 -30.90 2.13 -9.26
N SER A 244 -30.75 2.57 -10.52
CA SER A 244 -29.61 2.23 -11.40
C SER A 244 -28.45 3.23 -11.32
N MET A 245 -28.63 4.35 -10.63
CA MET A 245 -27.58 5.35 -10.43
C MET A 245 -26.69 4.95 -9.25
N ILE A 246 -25.42 5.36 -9.29
CA ILE A 246 -24.48 5.08 -8.22
C ILE A 246 -24.46 6.26 -7.24
N TRP A 247 -24.61 5.94 -5.96
CA TRP A 247 -24.61 6.88 -4.85
C TRP A 247 -23.31 6.65 -4.09
N GLY A 248 -22.35 7.56 -4.24
CA GLY A 248 -20.96 7.34 -3.86
C GLY A 248 -20.73 7.27 -2.34
N ASP A 249 -21.69 7.70 -1.52
CA ASP A 249 -21.74 7.34 -0.10
C ASP A 249 -22.59 6.07 0.07
N THR A 250 -21.92 4.94 0.33
CA THR A 250 -22.55 3.61 0.48
C THR A 250 -23.52 3.53 1.65
N LYS A 251 -23.49 4.49 2.59
CA LYS A 251 -24.45 4.58 3.71
C LYS A 251 -25.78 5.22 3.30
N LEU A 252 -25.87 5.85 2.12
CA LEU A 252 -27.04 6.59 1.66
C LEU A 252 -27.70 5.90 0.46
N LYS A 253 -28.91 5.34 0.67
CA LYS A 253 -29.80 4.92 -0.43
C LYS A 253 -30.95 5.93 -0.57
N PRO A 254 -31.21 6.47 -1.77
CA PRO A 254 -32.26 7.46 -1.96
C PRO A 254 -33.64 6.85 -1.73
N SER A 255 -34.52 7.58 -1.06
CA SER A 255 -35.89 7.15 -0.80
C SER A 255 -36.90 8.23 -1.23
N LYS A 256 -37.99 7.77 -1.86
CA LYS A 256 -39.07 8.64 -2.33
C LYS A 256 -39.76 9.31 -1.13
N GLY A 257 -40.09 10.60 -1.26
CA GLY A 257 -40.68 11.42 -0.20
C GLY A 257 -39.67 11.99 0.81
N VAL A 258 -38.45 11.44 0.91
CA VAL A 258 -37.41 11.94 1.82
C VAL A 258 -36.30 12.65 1.06
N HIS A 259 -35.73 11.97 0.06
CA HIS A 259 -34.57 12.41 -0.72
C HIS A 259 -34.98 12.93 -2.10
N TRP A 260 -35.97 12.29 -2.72
CA TRP A 260 -36.49 12.67 -4.02
C TRP A 260 -38.01 12.55 -4.05
N ASN A 261 -38.67 13.28 -4.94
CA ASN A 261 -40.10 13.11 -5.17
C ASN A 261 -40.48 13.52 -6.60
N ILE A 262 -41.65 13.10 -7.05
CA ILE A 262 -42.26 13.56 -8.28
C ILE A 262 -43.67 14.09 -7.99
N LYS A 263 -44.07 15.15 -8.69
CA LYS A 263 -45.44 15.69 -8.66
C LYS A 263 -45.94 15.92 -10.08
N PHE A 264 -47.20 15.61 -10.30
CA PHE A 264 -47.94 15.94 -11.53
C PHE A 264 -48.95 17.03 -11.16
N LEU A 265 -48.80 18.22 -11.75
CA LEU A 265 -49.56 19.41 -11.36
C LEU A 265 -50.38 19.91 -12.56
N PRO A 266 -51.72 19.99 -12.47
CA PRO A 266 -52.57 20.27 -13.63
C PRO A 266 -52.40 21.70 -14.15
N VAL A 267 -52.42 21.84 -15.48
CA VAL A 267 -52.33 23.14 -16.15
C VAL A 267 -53.73 23.68 -16.44
N LEU A 268 -54.09 24.76 -15.75
CA LEU A 268 -55.35 25.46 -15.89
C LEU A 268 -55.44 26.18 -17.24
N LYS A 269 -56.66 26.27 -17.79
CA LYS A 269 -56.99 26.99 -19.04
C LYS A 269 -56.24 26.48 -20.28
N SER A 270 -55.84 25.21 -20.30
CA SER A 270 -55.23 24.60 -21.49
C SER A 270 -56.23 24.53 -22.66
N PRO A 271 -55.81 24.85 -23.91
CA PRO A 271 -56.71 24.85 -25.06
C PRO A 271 -57.08 23.46 -25.58
N ARG A 272 -56.30 22.41 -25.27
CA ARG A 272 -56.54 21.02 -25.70
C ARG A 272 -55.97 20.01 -24.70
N GLY A 273 -56.82 19.06 -24.29
CA GLY A 273 -56.44 17.87 -23.51
C GLY A 273 -56.16 18.11 -22.02
N ARG A 274 -56.03 17.01 -21.26
CA ARG A 274 -55.45 17.03 -19.92
C ARG A 274 -53.95 17.26 -20.05
N ARG A 275 -53.43 18.28 -19.37
CA ARG A 275 -52.01 18.61 -19.35
C ARG A 275 -51.51 18.86 -17.95
N ASN A 276 -50.33 18.32 -17.65
CA ASN A 276 -49.66 18.49 -16.36
C ASN A 276 -48.27 19.11 -16.56
N VAL A 277 -47.81 19.87 -15.58
CA VAL A 277 -46.38 20.08 -15.34
C VAL A 277 -45.87 18.93 -14.48
N ILE A 278 -44.81 18.25 -14.92
CA ILE A 278 -44.13 17.23 -14.12
C ILE A 278 -43.00 17.91 -13.36
N VAL A 279 -42.97 17.80 -12.04
CA VAL A 279 -41.89 18.34 -11.20
C VAL A 279 -41.15 17.19 -10.55
N ILE A 280 -39.89 16.97 -10.93
CA ILE A 280 -38.98 16.02 -10.28
C ILE A 280 -38.08 16.80 -9.33
N SER A 281 -38.15 16.47 -8.05
CA SER A 281 -37.38 17.10 -6.96
C SER A 281 -36.31 16.14 -6.45
N ILE A 282 -35.09 16.64 -6.24
CA ILE A 282 -33.96 15.86 -5.70
C ILE A 282 -33.21 16.71 -4.68
N CYS A 283 -32.88 16.13 -3.53
CA CYS A 283 -32.09 16.79 -2.50
C CYS A 283 -30.58 16.75 -2.78
N LYS A 284 -29.81 17.55 -2.03
CA LYS A 284 -28.35 17.41 -1.97
C LYS A 284 -27.94 16.06 -1.37
N MET A 285 -26.97 15.41 -2.00
CA MET A 285 -26.33 14.17 -1.55
C MET A 285 -24.81 14.36 -1.40
N PHE A 286 -24.17 13.43 -0.70
CA PHE A 286 -22.73 13.41 -0.40
C PHE A 286 -22.07 12.18 -1.04
N GLY A 287 -20.73 12.17 -1.13
CA GLY A 287 -19.97 11.13 -1.83
C GLY A 287 -20.05 11.14 -3.37
N GLY A 288 -20.92 11.97 -3.97
CA GLY A 288 -21.14 12.08 -5.42
C GLY A 288 -22.25 11.17 -5.95
N VAL A 289 -22.95 11.60 -7.00
CA VAL A 289 -24.06 10.89 -7.63
C VAL A 289 -23.83 10.75 -9.12
N PHE A 290 -23.74 9.51 -9.58
CA PHE A 290 -23.26 9.13 -10.91
C PHE A 290 -24.37 8.42 -11.70
N MET A 291 -24.51 8.76 -12.97
CA MET A 291 -25.54 8.22 -13.88
C MET A 291 -25.30 6.74 -14.24
N ALA A 292 -24.03 6.31 -14.18
CA ALA A 292 -23.49 4.97 -14.41
C ALA A 292 -22.08 4.89 -13.77
N CYS A 293 -21.40 3.74 -13.84
CA CYS A 293 -20.01 3.61 -13.39
C CYS A 293 -19.05 4.40 -14.31
N PRO A 294 -18.17 5.28 -13.79
CA PRO A 294 -17.17 6.00 -14.55
C PRO A 294 -16.38 5.11 -15.52
N GLU A 295 -16.06 5.66 -16.69
CA GLU A 295 -15.30 4.96 -17.71
C GLU A 295 -13.81 5.22 -17.56
N SER A 296 -13.19 4.46 -16.67
CA SER A 296 -11.75 4.43 -16.46
C SER A 296 -11.26 2.99 -16.60
N TYR A 297 -10.02 2.83 -17.05
CA TYR A 297 -9.45 1.53 -17.41
C TYR A 297 -8.03 1.38 -16.84
N PHE A 298 -7.64 0.14 -16.58
CA PHE A 298 -6.28 -0.28 -16.30
C PHE A 298 -5.85 -1.38 -17.29
N ILE A 299 -4.55 -1.59 -17.39
CA ILE A 299 -4.00 -2.76 -18.08
C ILE A 299 -4.14 -3.99 -17.18
N THR A 300 -4.52 -5.11 -17.78
CA THR A 300 -4.52 -6.44 -17.18
C THR A 300 -3.81 -7.42 -18.11
N GLN A 301 -3.08 -8.38 -17.52
CA GLN A 301 -2.52 -9.51 -18.23
C GLN A 301 -3.58 -10.62 -18.27
N GLU A 302 -3.83 -11.21 -19.45
CA GLU A 302 -4.72 -12.37 -19.55
C GLU A 302 -3.96 -13.67 -19.26
N GLU A 303 -4.59 -14.59 -18.53
CA GLU A 303 -4.11 -15.97 -18.31
C GLU A 303 -4.25 -16.80 -19.61
N ALA A 304 -3.54 -16.40 -20.66
CA ALA A 304 -3.53 -17.08 -21.94
C ALA A 304 -2.58 -18.28 -21.93
N SER A 305 -3.04 -19.41 -22.48
CA SER A 305 -2.28 -20.64 -22.57
C SER A 305 -1.01 -20.50 -23.43
N SER A 306 0.14 -20.40 -22.75
CA SER A 306 1.48 -20.70 -23.26
C SER A 306 1.84 -20.13 -24.65
N THR A 307 2.33 -18.88 -24.70
CA THR A 307 3.56 -18.41 -25.42
C THR A 307 3.61 -16.90 -25.67
N SER A 308 2.56 -16.13 -25.39
CA SER A 308 2.59 -14.66 -25.45
C SER A 308 1.74 -14.02 -24.36
N ASN A 309 2.31 -13.08 -23.60
CA ASN A 309 1.56 -12.25 -22.65
C ASN A 309 0.70 -11.23 -23.40
N CYS A 310 -0.57 -11.56 -23.60
CA CYS A 310 -1.54 -10.61 -24.13
C CYS A 310 -1.95 -9.65 -23.01
N HIS A 311 -1.67 -8.37 -23.21
CA HIS A 311 -2.14 -7.30 -22.35
C HIS A 311 -3.46 -6.75 -22.90
N THR A 312 -4.47 -6.64 -22.06
CA THR A 312 -5.78 -6.08 -22.43
C THR A 312 -6.23 -5.02 -21.44
N SER A 313 -7.26 -4.26 -21.81
CA SER A 313 -7.76 -3.12 -21.04
C SER A 313 -9.02 -3.48 -20.27
N ARG A 314 -8.93 -3.58 -18.94
CA ARG A 314 -10.07 -3.84 -18.05
C ARG A 314 -10.70 -2.54 -17.58
N LYS A 315 -12.04 -2.47 -17.57
CA LYS A 315 -12.78 -1.36 -16.95
C LYS A 315 -12.70 -1.47 -15.42
N LEU A 316 -12.52 -0.34 -14.76
CA LEU A 316 -12.60 -0.25 -13.30
C LEU A 316 -14.05 -0.33 -12.80
N GLU A 317 -14.24 -1.09 -11.73
CA GLU A 317 -15.47 -1.04 -10.94
C GLU A 317 -15.50 0.21 -10.05
N PHE A 318 -16.69 0.62 -9.61
CA PHE A 318 -16.87 1.92 -8.96
C PHE A 318 -16.03 2.08 -7.67
N ASP A 319 -15.95 1.05 -6.83
CA ASP A 319 -15.21 1.13 -5.57
C ASP A 319 -13.69 1.10 -5.80
N GLU A 320 -13.20 0.38 -6.81
CA GLU A 320 -11.81 0.45 -7.26
C GLU A 320 -11.49 1.86 -7.76
N TRP A 321 -12.30 2.37 -8.69
CA TRP A 321 -12.17 3.71 -9.27
C TRP A 321 -12.19 4.80 -8.21
N LYS A 322 -13.11 4.73 -7.24
CA LYS A 322 -13.22 5.72 -6.17
C LYS A 322 -12.03 5.65 -5.21
N THR A 323 -11.53 4.46 -4.91
CA THR A 323 -10.34 4.26 -4.08
C THR A 323 -9.11 4.88 -4.74
N GLU A 324 -8.95 4.66 -6.05
CA GLU A 324 -7.83 5.21 -6.82
C GLU A 324 -7.97 6.73 -7.05
N LEU A 325 -9.17 7.24 -7.35
CA LEU A 325 -9.43 8.68 -7.47
C LEU A 325 -9.02 9.45 -6.19
N LEU A 326 -9.15 8.80 -5.03
CA LEU A 326 -8.79 9.35 -3.74
C LEU A 326 -7.37 8.98 -3.29
N ASN A 327 -6.58 8.28 -4.10
CA ASN A 327 -5.25 7.77 -3.75
C ASN A 327 -4.31 8.87 -3.20
N HIS A 328 -4.13 9.96 -3.96
CA HIS A 328 -3.26 11.07 -3.52
C HIS A 328 -3.77 11.77 -2.25
N SER A 329 -5.05 11.63 -1.91
CA SER A 329 -5.64 12.15 -0.65
C SER A 329 -5.48 11.21 0.56
N ARG A 330 -5.05 9.95 0.36
CA ARG A 330 -4.76 9.00 1.44
C ARG A 330 -3.66 9.57 2.34
N ASP A 331 -3.86 9.52 3.65
CA ASP A 331 -2.95 10.12 4.63
C ASP A 331 -3.18 9.53 6.03
N ILE A 332 -2.12 9.43 6.82
CA ILE A 332 -2.15 8.99 8.20
C ILE A 332 -1.61 10.15 9.04
N LYS A 333 -2.51 11.07 9.41
CA LYS A 333 -2.16 12.36 10.05
C LYS A 333 -1.28 12.22 11.30
N GLY A 334 -1.41 11.11 12.03
CA GLY A 334 -0.57 10.82 13.21
C GLY A 334 0.91 10.57 12.90
N LEU A 335 1.27 10.18 11.66
CA LEU A 335 2.66 9.96 11.24
C LEU A 335 3.37 11.25 10.82
N ARG A 336 2.60 12.28 10.37
CA ARG A 336 3.14 13.56 9.86
C ARG A 336 3.97 14.36 10.86
N THR A 337 3.89 14.03 12.15
CA THR A 337 4.67 14.67 13.21
C THR A 337 6.16 14.29 13.16
N ARG A 338 6.49 13.12 12.56
CA ARG A 338 7.84 12.56 12.53
C ARG A 338 8.32 12.18 11.14
N PHE A 339 7.39 11.78 10.27
CA PHE A 339 7.66 11.35 8.91
C PHE A 339 6.98 12.29 7.92
N ILE A 340 7.65 12.58 6.80
CA ILE A 340 6.98 13.20 5.65
C ILE A 340 6.24 12.12 4.86
N LYS A 341 5.04 12.45 4.38
CA LYS A 341 4.40 11.70 3.29
C LYS A 341 5.14 12.06 1.99
N LEU A 342 5.61 11.06 1.24
CA LEU A 342 6.13 11.28 -0.09
C LEU A 342 4.98 11.58 -1.06
N ASN A 343 5.15 12.60 -1.91
CA ASN A 343 4.12 13.04 -2.83
C ASN A 343 4.17 12.26 -4.15
N LEU A 344 3.80 10.98 -4.10
CA LEU A 344 3.73 10.13 -5.29
C LEU A 344 2.45 10.46 -6.07
N MET A 345 2.62 10.87 -7.33
CA MET A 345 1.55 11.40 -8.19
C MET A 345 1.05 10.41 -9.25
N THR A 346 1.69 9.26 -9.41
CA THR A 346 1.24 8.23 -10.36
C THR A 346 -0.03 7.52 -9.88
N PRO A 347 -0.96 7.15 -10.77
CA PRO A 347 -2.00 6.16 -10.48
C PRO A 347 -1.40 4.87 -9.91
N GLN A 348 -2.14 4.23 -9.02
CA GLN A 348 -1.76 3.02 -8.27
C GLN A 348 -0.54 3.21 -7.35
N SER A 349 -0.08 4.45 -7.12
CA SER A 349 1.03 4.71 -6.20
C SER A 349 0.72 4.33 -4.76
N HIS A 350 1.71 3.81 -4.04
CA HIS A 350 1.60 3.46 -2.62
C HIS A 350 1.67 4.68 -1.70
N LEU A 351 1.06 4.60 -0.51
CA LEU A 351 1.23 5.61 0.52
C LEU A 351 2.56 5.40 1.25
N VAL A 352 3.59 6.16 0.87
CA VAL A 352 4.95 6.02 1.45
C VAL A 352 5.28 7.16 2.41
N PHE A 353 5.84 6.82 3.57
CA PHE A 353 6.35 7.74 4.58
C PHE A 353 7.88 7.63 4.70
N SER A 354 8.57 8.74 4.94
CA SER A 354 10.03 8.80 5.07
C SER A 354 10.45 9.78 6.17
N LEU A 355 11.66 9.66 6.71
CA LEU A 355 12.26 10.78 7.43
C LEU A 355 12.60 11.88 6.40
N PRO A 356 12.58 13.18 6.78
CA PRO A 356 12.67 14.29 5.84
C PRO A 356 13.88 14.28 4.89
N HIS A 357 15.00 13.72 5.36
CA HIS A 357 16.30 13.80 4.72
C HIS A 357 16.76 12.46 4.09
N THR A 358 16.07 11.35 4.37
CA THR A 358 16.47 10.00 3.98
C THR A 358 16.60 9.82 2.47
N LEU A 359 15.61 10.29 1.69
CA LEU A 359 15.62 10.10 0.23
C LEU A 359 16.81 10.78 -0.42
N GLU A 360 17.11 12.02 -0.01
CA GLU A 360 18.20 12.80 -0.58
C GLU A 360 19.58 12.25 -0.15
N LEU A 361 19.76 11.87 1.13
CA LEU A 361 20.99 11.18 1.54
C LEU A 361 21.17 9.82 0.84
N SER A 362 20.08 9.08 0.60
CA SER A 362 20.12 7.77 -0.08
C SER A 362 20.66 7.91 -1.51
N LYS A 363 20.25 8.94 -2.24
CA LYS A 363 20.78 9.24 -3.58
C LYS A 363 22.26 9.63 -3.51
N GLN A 364 22.61 10.56 -2.62
CA GLN A 364 23.99 11.05 -2.47
C GLN A 364 24.99 9.96 -2.06
N LYS A 365 24.61 9.05 -1.16
CA LYS A 365 25.53 8.03 -0.61
C LYS A 365 25.43 6.66 -1.27
N VAL A 366 24.23 6.26 -1.70
CA VAL A 366 23.93 4.85 -2.02
C VAL A 366 23.59 4.67 -3.50
N ILE A 367 22.66 5.47 -4.03
CA ILE A 367 22.10 5.32 -5.37
C ILE A 367 22.47 6.55 -6.22
N HIS A 368 23.71 6.55 -6.69
CA HIS A 368 24.29 7.54 -7.58
C HIS A 368 24.91 6.86 -8.82
N LEU A 369 25.10 7.63 -9.88
CA LEU A 369 25.84 7.20 -11.06
C LEU A 369 27.35 7.25 -10.79
N SER A 370 28.11 6.43 -11.52
CA SER A 370 29.58 6.41 -11.46
C SER A 370 30.15 6.15 -12.85
N THR A 371 31.31 6.75 -13.15
CA THR A 371 32.09 6.46 -14.35
C THR A 371 32.96 5.20 -14.22
N ALA A 372 33.20 4.74 -12.99
CA ALA A 372 33.94 3.52 -12.72
C ALA A 372 33.04 2.28 -12.83
N PHE A 373 33.66 1.11 -13.09
CA PHE A 373 32.96 -0.17 -13.06
C PHE A 373 32.17 -0.33 -11.76
N ASN A 374 30.86 -0.45 -11.90
CA ASN A 374 29.96 -0.72 -10.80
C ASN A 374 28.97 -1.82 -11.19
N ILE A 375 28.57 -2.61 -10.20
CA ILE A 375 27.38 -3.46 -10.28
C ILE A 375 26.88 -3.64 -8.84
N HIS A 376 25.61 -3.32 -8.65
CA HIS A 376 24.97 -3.32 -7.34
C HIS A 376 24.03 -4.52 -7.24
N PRO A 377 24.20 -5.39 -6.24
CA PRO A 377 25.09 -5.27 -5.07
C PRO A 377 26.57 -5.59 -5.38
N ARG A 378 27.51 -5.00 -4.63
CA ARG A 378 28.97 -5.08 -4.92
C ARG A 378 29.53 -6.49 -5.14
N ASN A 379 28.94 -7.51 -4.49
CA ASN A 379 29.38 -8.91 -4.57
C ASN A 379 28.65 -9.76 -5.64
N THR A 380 27.87 -9.14 -6.56
CA THR A 380 27.09 -9.86 -7.59
C THR A 380 27.93 -10.87 -8.38
N LEU A 381 29.10 -10.45 -8.90
CA LEU A 381 29.94 -11.33 -9.72
C LEU A 381 30.40 -12.58 -8.95
N HIS A 382 30.63 -12.48 -7.64
CA HIS A 382 31.01 -13.61 -6.79
C HIS A 382 29.84 -14.56 -6.49
N PHE A 383 28.59 -14.06 -6.57
CA PHE A 383 27.37 -14.85 -6.37
C PHE A 383 27.05 -15.76 -7.57
N ILE A 384 27.36 -15.30 -8.79
CA ILE A 384 27.18 -16.09 -10.03
C ILE A 384 28.15 -17.27 -10.03
N LYS A 385 27.62 -18.50 -10.11
CA LYS A 385 28.42 -19.73 -10.04
C LYS A 385 29.17 -20.05 -11.33
N ASN A 386 28.52 -19.87 -12.48
CA ASN A 386 29.09 -20.16 -13.79
C ASN A 386 30.12 -19.08 -14.17
N GLU A 387 31.35 -19.50 -14.51
CA GLU A 387 32.42 -18.57 -14.87
C GLU A 387 32.14 -17.84 -16.20
N PHE A 388 31.48 -18.51 -17.15
CA PHE A 388 31.12 -17.92 -18.44
C PHE A 388 30.09 -16.80 -18.25
N GLU A 389 29.00 -17.04 -17.51
CA GLU A 389 28.00 -16.02 -17.16
C GLU A 389 28.62 -14.86 -16.40
N ARG A 390 29.46 -15.14 -15.40
CA ARG A 390 30.18 -14.11 -14.63
C ARG A 390 31.05 -13.23 -15.54
N ARG A 391 31.75 -13.84 -16.51
CA ARG A 391 32.57 -13.12 -17.49
C ARG A 391 31.72 -12.33 -18.49
N GLY A 392 30.56 -12.87 -18.89
CA GLY A 392 29.57 -12.18 -19.71
C GLY A 392 29.02 -10.93 -19.02
N LEU A 393 28.56 -11.06 -17.77
CA LEU A 393 28.03 -9.92 -16.99
C LEU A 393 29.08 -8.85 -16.75
N ARG A 394 30.31 -9.25 -16.43
CA ARG A 394 31.44 -8.34 -16.35
C ARG A 394 31.59 -7.53 -17.65
N LYS A 395 31.65 -8.19 -18.82
CA LYS A 395 31.79 -7.52 -20.12
C LYS A 395 30.61 -6.57 -20.44
N VAL A 396 29.39 -6.98 -20.13
CA VAL A 396 28.18 -6.16 -20.32
C VAL A 396 28.24 -4.88 -19.48
N CYS A 397 28.65 -4.96 -18.21
CA CYS A 397 28.83 -3.77 -17.37
C CYS A 397 30.07 -2.94 -17.78
N GLU A 398 31.15 -3.57 -18.25
CA GLU A 398 32.36 -2.89 -18.74
C GLU A 398 32.09 -2.00 -19.98
N GLU A 399 31.03 -2.26 -20.76
CA GLU A 399 30.64 -1.45 -21.92
C GLU A 399 30.14 -0.03 -21.58
N PHE A 400 29.73 0.20 -20.33
CA PHE A 400 29.28 1.51 -19.83
C PHE A 400 30.37 2.28 -19.06
N VAL A 401 31.54 1.67 -18.84
CA VAL A 401 32.63 2.30 -18.08
C VAL A 401 33.20 3.50 -18.83
N GLY A 402 33.41 4.60 -18.10
CA GLY A 402 33.76 5.91 -18.65
C GLY A 402 32.56 6.84 -18.87
N GLU A 403 31.33 6.34 -18.75
CA GLU A 403 30.08 7.11 -18.76
C GLU A 403 29.45 7.12 -17.37
N ASP A 404 28.69 8.15 -17.01
CA ASP A 404 27.92 8.15 -15.76
C ASP A 404 26.81 7.10 -15.83
N HIS A 405 27.01 5.98 -15.15
CA HIS A 405 26.07 4.85 -15.15
C HIS A 405 25.89 4.21 -13.77
N LEU A 406 24.76 3.53 -13.59
CA LEU A 406 24.47 2.64 -12.46
C LEU A 406 23.98 1.29 -13.00
N ALA A 407 24.68 0.20 -12.68
CA ALA A 407 24.24 -1.16 -13.00
C ALA A 407 23.67 -1.87 -11.76
N LEU A 408 22.50 -2.49 -11.91
CA LEU A 408 21.71 -3.12 -10.86
C LEU A 408 21.36 -4.57 -11.24
N SER A 409 21.79 -5.54 -10.44
CA SER A 409 21.50 -6.96 -10.66
C SER A 409 20.07 -7.29 -10.22
N LEU A 410 19.19 -7.58 -11.18
CA LEU A 410 17.77 -7.83 -10.92
C LEU A 410 17.54 -9.21 -10.26
N ASP A 411 18.45 -10.17 -10.46
CA ASP A 411 18.37 -11.50 -9.80
C ASP A 411 18.61 -11.46 -8.29
N THR A 412 19.32 -10.43 -7.81
CA THR A 412 19.79 -10.36 -6.43
C THR A 412 19.00 -9.37 -5.59
N TRP A 413 18.30 -8.42 -6.21
CA TRP A 413 17.48 -7.46 -5.49
C TRP A 413 16.08 -7.98 -5.17
N SER A 414 15.59 -7.60 -4.00
CA SER A 414 14.29 -8.00 -3.46
C SER A 414 13.19 -7.06 -3.95
N LEU A 415 13.10 -6.94 -5.26
CA LEU A 415 12.01 -6.25 -5.94
C LEU A 415 10.90 -7.27 -6.17
N GLU A 416 9.63 -6.89 -5.93
CA GLU A 416 8.45 -7.77 -6.10
C GLU A 416 8.09 -7.91 -7.60
N ILE A 417 9.06 -8.41 -8.38
CA ILE A 417 8.96 -8.62 -9.83
C ILE A 417 8.18 -9.92 -10.07
N ASP A 418 6.90 -9.79 -10.42
CA ASP A 418 6.00 -10.90 -10.69
C ASP A 418 6.21 -11.44 -12.10
N LEU A 419 6.97 -12.55 -12.22
CA LEU A 419 7.29 -13.19 -13.49
C LEU A 419 7.08 -14.70 -13.43
N ASN A 420 6.80 -15.26 -14.61
CA ASN A 420 6.96 -16.67 -14.89
C ASN A 420 8.40 -17.16 -14.58
N SER A 421 8.57 -18.48 -14.47
CA SER A 421 9.89 -19.09 -14.26
C SER A 421 10.90 -18.60 -15.29
N LYS A 422 11.98 -17.98 -14.79
CA LYS A 422 13.16 -17.58 -15.58
C LYS A 422 13.64 -18.76 -16.45
N PRO A 423 13.82 -18.58 -17.78
CA PRO A 423 14.25 -19.67 -18.66
C PRO A 423 15.61 -20.23 -18.28
N ASP A 424 15.79 -21.55 -18.38
CA ASP A 424 17.05 -22.24 -18.05
C ASP A 424 18.26 -21.75 -18.87
N THR A 425 18.02 -21.18 -20.05
CA THR A 425 19.06 -20.57 -20.91
C THR A 425 19.57 -19.24 -20.38
N VAL A 426 18.79 -18.51 -19.56
CA VAL A 426 19.16 -17.20 -19.01
C VAL A 426 19.87 -17.38 -17.66
N GLY A 427 21.15 -17.01 -17.60
CA GLY A 427 21.96 -17.08 -16.39
C GLY A 427 21.75 -15.88 -15.45
N ALA A 428 21.76 -14.65 -15.97
CA ALA A 428 21.72 -13.43 -15.16
C ALA A 428 20.98 -12.27 -15.85
N CYS A 429 20.44 -11.34 -15.06
CA CYS A 429 19.69 -10.17 -15.51
C CYS A 429 20.20 -8.89 -14.82
N VAL A 430 20.44 -7.84 -15.60
CA VAL A 430 20.93 -6.54 -15.10
C VAL A 430 20.15 -5.39 -15.72
N ALA A 431 19.74 -4.43 -14.88
CA ALA A 431 19.28 -3.12 -15.33
C ALA A 431 20.46 -2.14 -15.33
N VAL A 432 20.58 -1.32 -16.37
CA VAL A 432 21.59 -0.26 -16.44
C VAL A 432 20.91 1.08 -16.69
N PHE A 433 21.24 2.06 -15.85
CA PHE A 433 20.84 3.45 -15.96
C PHE A 433 22.05 4.24 -16.45
N SER A 434 22.13 4.62 -17.74
CA SER A 434 23.19 5.46 -18.30
C SER A 434 22.67 6.86 -18.59
N ALA A 435 23.38 7.90 -18.13
CA ALA A 435 23.05 9.29 -18.44
C ALA A 435 23.23 9.64 -19.93
N ARG A 436 23.90 8.77 -20.70
CA ARG A 436 24.15 8.96 -22.14
C ARG A 436 23.36 8.02 -23.03
N ARG A 437 23.29 6.72 -22.69
CA ARG A 437 22.65 5.68 -23.51
C ARG A 437 21.21 5.35 -23.07
N GLY A 438 20.71 5.98 -22.00
CA GLY A 438 19.36 5.78 -21.49
C GLY A 438 19.25 4.56 -20.57
N LEU A 439 18.10 3.89 -20.59
CA LEU A 439 17.80 2.76 -19.72
C LEU A 439 17.87 1.44 -20.48
N HIS A 440 18.46 0.42 -19.84
CA HIS A 440 18.56 -0.92 -20.42
C HIS A 440 18.17 -2.00 -19.42
N VAL A 441 17.52 -3.06 -19.89
CA VAL A 441 17.37 -4.34 -19.17
C VAL A 441 17.99 -5.42 -20.04
N ILE A 442 18.95 -6.15 -19.47
CA ILE A 442 19.84 -7.02 -20.23
C ILE A 442 19.79 -8.41 -19.61
N ALA A 443 19.34 -9.39 -20.40
CA ALA A 443 19.38 -10.81 -20.07
C ALA A 443 20.64 -11.43 -20.67
N ILE A 444 21.38 -12.16 -19.84
CA ILE A 444 22.61 -12.86 -20.21
C ILE A 444 22.26 -14.33 -20.32
N ALA A 445 22.37 -14.87 -21.52
CA ALA A 445 21.91 -16.21 -21.85
C ALA A 445 23.03 -17.05 -22.47
N THR A 446 22.79 -18.37 -22.54
CA THR A 446 23.66 -19.36 -23.15
C THR A 446 22.88 -20.22 -24.12
N SER A 447 23.49 -20.60 -25.23
CA SER A 447 22.88 -21.49 -26.24
C SER A 447 21.49 -21.03 -26.71
N VAL A 448 21.31 -19.71 -26.86
CA VAL A 448 20.03 -19.12 -27.25
C VAL A 448 19.60 -19.69 -28.60
N THR A 449 18.44 -20.34 -28.61
CA THR A 449 17.82 -20.84 -29.84
C THR A 449 17.12 -19.68 -30.56
N GLN A 450 16.76 -19.83 -31.84
CA GLN A 450 15.97 -18.81 -32.56
C GLN A 450 14.51 -18.69 -32.08
N THR A 451 14.20 -19.12 -30.86
CA THR A 451 12.88 -18.97 -30.25
C THR A 451 12.73 -17.57 -29.65
N LYS A 452 11.48 -17.11 -29.47
CA LYS A 452 11.19 -15.80 -28.88
C LYS A 452 11.20 -15.80 -27.33
N ILE A 453 11.63 -16.89 -26.70
CA ILE A 453 11.39 -17.14 -25.26
C ILE A 453 12.20 -16.17 -24.39
N GLU A 454 13.51 -16.07 -24.62
CA GLU A 454 14.40 -15.19 -23.88
C GLU A 454 14.07 -13.71 -24.10
N TRP A 455 13.66 -13.34 -25.31
CA TRP A 455 13.21 -11.99 -25.66
C TRP A 455 11.91 -11.60 -24.97
N ASN A 456 10.89 -12.48 -24.99
CA ASN A 456 9.65 -12.26 -24.25
C ASN A 456 9.95 -12.10 -22.74
N PHE A 457 10.78 -12.97 -22.17
CA PHE A 457 11.15 -12.91 -20.75
C PHE A 457 11.85 -11.59 -20.35
N VAL A 458 12.80 -11.08 -21.15
CA VAL A 458 13.47 -9.81 -20.82
C VAL A 458 12.55 -8.59 -20.97
N VAL A 459 11.62 -8.62 -21.94
CA VAL A 459 10.58 -7.60 -22.10
C VAL A 459 9.60 -7.61 -20.92
N ASP A 460 9.12 -8.79 -20.51
CA ASP A 460 8.27 -8.95 -19.33
C ASP A 460 8.97 -8.44 -18.07
N LEU A 461 10.26 -8.77 -17.89
CA LEU A 461 11.09 -8.30 -16.79
C LEU A 461 11.22 -6.77 -16.77
N ALA A 462 11.41 -6.14 -17.94
CA ALA A 462 11.45 -4.69 -18.06
C ALA A 462 10.09 -4.04 -17.73
N ILE A 463 8.98 -4.61 -18.21
CA ILE A 463 7.61 -4.16 -17.90
C ILE A 463 7.35 -4.21 -16.40
N GLN A 464 7.65 -5.32 -15.72
CA GLN A 464 7.43 -5.45 -14.27
C GLN A 464 8.38 -4.55 -13.47
N PHE A 465 9.63 -4.38 -13.90
CA PHE A 465 10.56 -3.45 -13.25
C PHE A 465 10.12 -1.98 -13.41
N LYS A 466 9.65 -1.58 -14.61
CA LYS A 466 9.03 -0.28 -14.88
C LYS A 466 7.81 -0.06 -13.98
N LYS A 467 6.92 -1.04 -13.89
CA LYS A 467 5.72 -1.01 -13.03
C LYS A 467 6.08 -0.75 -11.56
N ILE A 468 7.15 -1.38 -11.04
CA ILE A 468 7.64 -1.10 -9.68
C ILE A 468 8.11 0.35 -9.54
N LEU A 469 8.92 0.87 -10.48
CA LEU A 469 9.37 2.26 -10.46
C LEU A 469 8.21 3.28 -10.52
N VAL A 470 7.12 2.96 -11.22
CA VAL A 470 5.90 3.78 -11.28
C VAL A 470 5.06 3.67 -10.00
N GLN A 471 4.74 2.45 -9.53
CA GLN A 471 3.77 2.21 -8.45
C GLN A 471 4.40 2.33 -7.05
N HIS A 472 5.60 1.77 -6.86
CA HIS A 472 6.32 1.87 -5.59
C HIS A 472 7.18 3.14 -5.57
N GLY A 473 7.90 3.42 -6.67
CA GLY A 473 8.78 4.57 -6.79
C GLY A 473 8.08 5.91 -7.07
N GLY A 474 6.85 5.90 -7.59
CA GLY A 474 6.13 7.13 -7.97
C GLY A 474 6.64 7.82 -9.23
N CYS A 475 7.39 7.13 -10.10
CA CYS A 475 8.02 7.73 -11.27
C CYS A 475 7.00 8.20 -12.33
N ASN A 476 6.90 9.51 -12.52
CA ASN A 476 6.10 10.18 -13.56
C ASN A 476 6.94 10.60 -14.79
N ARG A 477 8.10 9.98 -15.05
CA ARG A 477 8.94 10.26 -16.24
C ARG A 477 8.76 9.17 -17.31
N HIS A 478 9.19 9.45 -18.55
CA HIS A 478 9.24 8.43 -19.58
C HIS A 478 10.29 7.38 -19.24
N LEU A 479 9.84 6.17 -18.90
CA LEU A 479 10.68 5.00 -18.63
C LEU A 479 10.74 4.12 -19.89
N GLY A 480 11.61 4.49 -20.83
CA GLY A 480 11.88 3.71 -22.04
C GLY A 480 13.05 2.76 -21.85
N PHE A 481 12.79 1.52 -21.43
CA PHE A 481 13.83 0.50 -21.28
C PHE A 481 14.13 -0.20 -22.60
N LYS A 482 15.40 -0.19 -23.05
CA LYS A 482 15.88 -1.09 -24.12
C LYS A 482 16.12 -2.48 -23.57
N CYS A 483 15.45 -3.47 -24.11
CA CYS A 483 15.67 -4.87 -23.80
C CYS A 483 16.79 -5.45 -24.67
N HIS A 484 17.65 -6.27 -24.08
CA HIS A 484 18.74 -6.95 -24.76
C HIS A 484 18.85 -8.40 -24.31
N VAL A 485 19.08 -9.31 -25.26
CA VAL A 485 19.51 -10.69 -24.98
C VAL A 485 20.94 -10.86 -25.48
N VAL A 486 21.88 -11.11 -24.58
CA VAL A 486 23.30 -11.33 -24.89
C VAL A 486 23.61 -12.81 -24.73
N ASP A 487 23.77 -13.51 -25.86
CA ASP A 487 24.19 -14.91 -25.87
C ASP A 487 25.72 -15.00 -25.75
N ILE A 488 26.19 -15.42 -24.58
CA ILE A 488 27.63 -15.53 -24.29
C ILE A 488 28.29 -16.71 -25.00
N SER A 489 27.50 -17.62 -25.58
CA SER A 489 27.98 -18.70 -26.45
C SER A 489 28.36 -18.19 -27.85
N THR A 490 27.86 -17.04 -28.27
CA THR A 490 28.00 -16.50 -29.64
C THR A 490 28.79 -15.18 -29.63
N PRO A 491 30.09 -15.16 -30.01
CA PRO A 491 30.93 -13.97 -29.89
C PRO A 491 30.40 -12.70 -30.59
N SER A 492 29.68 -12.85 -31.70
CA SER A 492 29.06 -11.73 -32.42
C SER A 492 27.87 -11.10 -31.68
N SER A 493 27.21 -11.82 -30.76
CA SER A 493 26.11 -11.27 -29.95
C SER A 493 26.55 -10.06 -29.14
N PHE A 494 27.78 -10.09 -28.61
CA PHE A 494 28.33 -8.95 -27.86
C PHE A 494 28.61 -7.73 -28.75
N GLU A 495 29.02 -7.93 -30.01
CA GLU A 495 29.23 -6.82 -30.95
C GLU A 495 27.90 -6.18 -31.38
N PHE A 496 26.87 -7.00 -31.63
CA PHE A 496 25.51 -6.49 -31.87
C PHE A 496 24.97 -5.72 -30.65
N PHE A 497 25.22 -6.19 -29.43
CA PHE A 497 24.87 -5.48 -28.19
C PHE A 497 25.53 -4.09 -28.08
N LYS A 498 26.81 -3.96 -28.45
CA LYS A 498 27.48 -2.64 -28.49
C LYS A 498 26.81 -1.68 -29.47
N ILE A 499 26.54 -2.16 -30.69
CA ILE A 499 25.87 -1.37 -31.73
C ILE A 499 24.47 -0.96 -31.26
N ALA A 500 23.72 -1.88 -30.64
CA ALA A 500 22.37 -1.64 -30.14
C ALA A 500 22.35 -0.66 -28.94
N THR A 501 23.28 -0.74 -28.00
CA THR A 501 23.35 0.20 -26.86
C THR A 501 23.80 1.61 -27.27
N ALA A 502 24.56 1.74 -28.36
CA ALA A 502 24.96 3.05 -28.90
C ALA A 502 23.87 3.73 -29.74
N GLN A 503 22.74 3.06 -30.01
CA GLN A 503 21.60 3.59 -30.74
C GLN A 503 20.51 4.07 -29.77
N ASP A 504 20.18 5.36 -29.86
CA ASP A 504 19.06 5.96 -29.15
C ASP A 504 17.74 5.22 -29.46
N ILE A 505 16.79 5.29 -28.52
CA ILE A 505 15.45 4.73 -28.69
C ILE A 505 14.50 5.87 -29.10
N TYR A 506 13.63 5.63 -30.08
CA TYR A 506 12.52 6.53 -30.37
C TYR A 506 11.39 6.33 -29.34
N PRO A 507 10.70 7.37 -28.83
CA PRO A 507 10.86 8.80 -29.13
C PRO A 507 12.09 9.44 -28.45
N PRO A 508 12.62 10.55 -28.99
CA PRO A 508 13.68 11.33 -28.34
C PRO A 508 13.34 11.80 -26.92
N THR A 509 12.05 11.84 -26.54
CA THR A 509 11.58 12.09 -25.17
C THR A 509 12.01 11.00 -24.17
N PHE A 510 12.50 9.85 -24.65
CA PHE A 510 13.16 8.81 -23.84
C PHE A 510 14.63 9.14 -23.52
N SER A 511 15.21 10.23 -24.06
CA SER A 511 16.54 10.72 -23.69
C SER A 511 16.55 11.25 -22.26
N ILE A 512 17.04 10.45 -21.33
CA ILE A 512 17.04 10.74 -19.89
C ILE A 512 18.33 11.45 -19.50
N GLN A 513 18.27 12.79 -19.42
CA GLN A 513 19.37 13.64 -18.96
C GLN A 513 18.91 14.59 -17.85
N GLY A 514 19.88 15.08 -17.04
CA GLY A 514 19.62 16.06 -15.99
C GLY A 514 18.58 15.61 -14.96
N GLU A 515 17.57 16.44 -14.74
CA GLU A 515 16.51 16.22 -13.75
C GLU A 515 15.74 14.91 -13.95
N ALA A 516 15.49 14.50 -15.21
CA ALA A 516 14.77 13.26 -15.51
C ALA A 516 15.49 12.03 -14.94
N MET A 517 16.83 11.99 -15.00
CA MET A 517 17.62 10.90 -14.41
C MET A 517 17.56 10.92 -12.89
N ASN A 518 17.62 12.11 -12.29
CA ASN A 518 17.53 12.30 -10.84
C ASN A 518 16.18 11.83 -10.27
N ASP A 519 15.08 12.05 -11.00
CA ASP A 519 13.74 11.57 -10.62
C ASP A 519 13.63 10.04 -10.73
N ILE A 520 14.22 9.44 -11.76
CA ILE A 520 14.25 7.98 -11.96
C ILE A 520 15.09 7.31 -10.86
N LEU A 521 16.24 7.87 -10.50
CA LEU A 521 17.05 7.39 -9.36
C LEU A 521 16.33 7.60 -8.01
N SER A 522 15.53 8.67 -7.88
CA SER A 522 14.67 8.88 -6.71
C SER A 522 13.59 7.80 -6.61
N ALA A 523 12.92 7.47 -7.71
CA ALA A 523 11.94 6.38 -7.78
C ALA A 523 12.57 5.00 -7.51
N LEU A 524 13.79 4.76 -8.01
CA LEU A 524 14.57 3.55 -7.69
C LEU A 524 14.89 3.45 -6.20
N ALA A 525 15.31 4.56 -5.58
CA ALA A 525 15.60 4.63 -4.15
C ALA A 525 14.35 4.35 -3.31
N ILE A 526 13.21 4.97 -3.66
CA ILE A 526 11.92 4.71 -2.99
C ILE A 526 11.52 3.24 -3.17
N SER A 527 11.64 2.68 -4.38
CA SER A 527 11.26 1.29 -4.67
C SER A 527 12.08 0.26 -3.88
N ILE A 528 13.38 0.47 -3.74
CA ILE A 528 14.28 -0.45 -3.03
C ILE A 528 14.24 -0.25 -1.51
N ALA A 529 14.03 0.98 -1.04
CA ALA A 529 14.00 1.30 0.39
C ALA A 529 12.63 1.16 1.04
N SER A 530 11.54 1.00 0.28
CA SER A 530 10.19 0.85 0.83
C SER A 530 9.98 -0.52 1.49
N TYR A 531 9.52 -0.51 2.74
CA TYR A 531 9.10 -1.71 3.46
C TYR A 531 7.72 -1.53 4.09
N LYS A 532 6.94 -2.62 4.13
CA LYS A 532 5.63 -2.65 4.77
C LYS A 532 5.75 -3.00 6.25
N PRO A 533 5.24 -2.17 7.18
CA PRO A 533 5.28 -2.42 8.62
C PRO A 533 4.35 -3.58 9.00
N PHE A 534 4.49 -4.12 10.23
CA PHE A 534 3.46 -4.99 10.77
C PHE A 534 2.22 -4.17 11.13
N SER A 535 1.06 -4.67 10.73
CA SER A 535 -0.22 -4.03 11.03
C SER A 535 -1.18 -5.09 11.56
N HIS A 536 -1.94 -4.71 12.58
CA HIS A 536 -2.64 -5.64 13.48
C HIS A 536 -4.16 -5.56 13.36
N SER A 537 -4.69 -4.70 12.47
CA SER A 537 -6.13 -4.45 12.43
C SER A 537 -6.91 -5.58 11.74
N SER A 538 -8.23 -5.51 11.91
CA SER A 538 -9.19 -6.28 11.14
C SER A 538 -9.09 -5.96 9.65
N PRO A 539 -9.37 -6.92 8.73
CA PRO A 539 -9.29 -6.71 7.28
C PRO A 539 -10.10 -5.52 6.73
N ASP A 540 -11.07 -5.00 7.48
CA ASP A 540 -11.91 -3.86 7.11
C ASP A 540 -11.30 -2.46 7.44
N SER A 541 -10.10 -2.37 8.03
CA SER A 541 -9.63 -1.11 8.63
C SER A 541 -8.10 -0.91 8.66
N GLU A 542 -7.40 -0.90 7.52
CA GLU A 542 -6.03 -0.36 7.46
C GLU A 542 -5.70 0.24 6.08
N THR A 543 -5.29 1.51 6.08
CA THR A 543 -4.75 2.15 4.87
C THR A 543 -3.38 1.55 4.61
N ASP A 544 -3.25 0.79 3.52
CA ASP A 544 -1.99 0.17 3.16
C ASP A 544 -0.91 1.24 2.94
N HIS A 545 0.20 1.13 3.67
CA HIS A 545 1.24 2.15 3.71
C HIS A 545 2.61 1.53 3.97
N TYR A 546 3.64 2.25 3.53
CA TYR A 546 5.03 1.82 3.56
C TYR A 546 5.88 2.88 4.27
N PHE A 547 7.00 2.45 4.82
CA PHE A 547 8.05 3.34 5.30
C PHE A 547 9.30 3.17 4.42
N LEU A 548 10.06 4.23 4.21
CA LEU A 548 11.44 4.08 3.74
C LEU A 548 12.35 3.64 4.89
N LEU A 549 13.26 2.71 4.58
CA LEU A 549 14.44 2.41 5.39
C LEU A 549 15.27 3.68 5.61
N THR A 550 15.90 3.80 6.78
CA THR A 550 16.86 4.89 7.04
C THR A 550 18.08 4.79 6.12
N CYS A 551 18.87 5.85 5.98
CA CYS A 551 19.98 5.84 5.02
C CYS A 551 21.01 4.74 5.35
N ASP A 552 21.31 4.54 6.63
CA ASP A 552 22.23 3.49 7.10
C ASP A 552 21.67 2.07 6.85
N GLN A 553 20.34 1.89 6.97
CA GLN A 553 19.67 0.60 6.71
C GLN A 553 19.69 0.27 5.21
N LEU A 554 19.43 1.26 4.36
CA LEU A 554 19.54 1.08 2.91
C LEU A 554 20.98 0.78 2.49
N GLU A 555 21.97 1.52 3.01
CA GLU A 555 23.39 1.30 2.72
C GLU A 555 23.85 -0.11 3.15
N LEU A 556 23.41 -0.59 4.31
CA LEU A 556 23.65 -1.95 4.80
C LEU A 556 23.17 -3.00 3.78
N LEU A 557 21.91 -2.90 3.34
CA LEU A 557 21.36 -3.88 2.40
C LEU A 557 22.05 -3.75 1.03
N TRP A 558 22.22 -2.52 0.54
CA TRP A 558 22.80 -2.22 -0.78
C TRP A 558 24.24 -2.67 -0.96
N SER A 559 25.07 -2.44 0.04
CA SER A 559 26.48 -2.82 0.00
C SER A 559 26.71 -4.27 0.45
N HIS A 560 25.93 -4.77 1.42
CA HIS A 560 26.30 -5.97 2.17
C HIS A 560 25.34 -7.16 2.10
N HIS A 561 24.12 -7.11 1.54
CA HIS A 561 23.18 -8.24 1.57
C HIS A 561 23.60 -9.51 0.75
N LEU A 562 24.80 -9.51 0.16
CA LEU A 562 25.47 -10.68 -0.43
C LEU A 562 26.66 -11.19 0.42
N THR A 563 27.03 -10.48 1.48
CA THR A 563 28.05 -10.86 2.46
C THR A 563 27.53 -12.03 3.29
N LYS A 564 28.23 -13.17 3.27
CA LYS A 564 27.79 -14.39 3.94
C LYS A 564 27.79 -14.24 5.46
N GLU A 565 28.90 -13.80 6.04
CA GLU A 565 29.00 -13.48 7.47
C GLU A 565 29.07 -11.97 7.69
N LEU A 566 28.18 -11.42 8.52
CA LEU A 566 28.13 -9.99 8.84
C LEU A 566 27.64 -9.71 10.27
N TRP A 567 28.34 -8.80 10.95
CA TRP A 567 28.00 -8.30 12.28
C TRP A 567 27.44 -6.88 12.17
N VAL A 568 26.18 -6.70 12.55
CA VAL A 568 25.47 -5.41 12.44
C VAL A 568 25.28 -4.82 13.83
N HIS A 569 25.95 -3.71 14.07
CA HIS A 569 25.88 -2.94 15.30
C HIS A 569 24.91 -1.77 15.13
N GLY A 570 24.36 -1.29 16.23
CA GLY A 570 23.66 -0.01 16.24
C GLY A 570 22.98 0.29 17.57
N PRO A 571 22.66 1.56 17.86
CA PRO A 571 22.05 2.00 19.11
C PRO A 571 20.56 1.59 19.21
N PRO A 572 19.89 1.87 20.34
CA PRO A 572 18.47 1.63 20.48
C PRO A 572 17.67 2.52 19.52
N GLY A 573 16.75 1.95 18.75
CA GLY A 573 15.87 2.72 17.87
C GLY A 573 16.42 3.04 16.47
N CYS A 574 17.56 2.48 16.08
CA CYS A 574 18.05 2.50 14.69
C CYS A 574 17.47 1.41 13.77
N GLY A 575 16.47 0.64 14.25
CA GLY A 575 15.75 -0.35 13.44
C GLY A 575 16.52 -1.62 13.07
N LYS A 576 17.46 -2.09 13.90
CA LYS A 576 18.17 -3.39 13.74
C LYS A 576 17.25 -4.54 13.29
N THR A 577 16.14 -4.78 14.02
CA THR A 577 15.16 -5.81 13.71
C THR A 577 14.50 -5.61 12.33
N ILE A 578 14.25 -4.36 11.90
CA ILE A 578 13.71 -4.08 10.56
C ILE A 578 14.74 -4.49 9.50
N ALA A 579 16.01 -4.07 9.63
CA ALA A 579 17.07 -4.48 8.71
C ALA A 579 17.28 -6.02 8.68
N ALA A 580 17.17 -6.69 9.84
CA ALA A 580 17.19 -8.15 9.94
C ALA A 580 16.02 -8.79 9.16
N MET A 581 14.83 -8.21 9.27
CA MET A 581 13.62 -8.67 8.59
C MET A 581 13.64 -8.40 7.08
N GLU A 582 14.16 -7.26 6.63
CA GLU A 582 14.36 -7.01 5.19
C GLU A 582 15.39 -7.97 4.61
N MET A 583 16.48 -8.28 5.32
CA MET A 583 17.41 -9.33 4.90
C MET A 583 16.72 -10.71 4.82
N MET A 584 15.79 -11.02 5.74
CA MET A 584 14.96 -12.22 5.63
C MET A 584 14.06 -12.20 4.38
N ARG A 585 13.42 -11.06 4.05
CA ARG A 585 12.61 -10.91 2.82
C ARG A 585 13.47 -11.07 1.55
N ILE A 586 14.63 -10.42 1.50
CA ILE A 586 15.62 -10.56 0.42
C ILE A 586 15.98 -12.03 0.18
N LEU A 587 16.25 -12.80 1.24
CA LEU A 587 16.52 -14.23 1.11
C LEU A 587 15.30 -15.01 0.58
N ARG A 588 14.09 -14.72 1.09
CA ARG A 588 12.86 -15.41 0.65
C ARG A 588 12.53 -15.15 -0.83
N GLN A 589 12.73 -13.93 -1.33
CA GLN A 589 12.52 -13.59 -2.75
C GLN A 589 13.59 -14.20 -3.66
N ARG A 590 14.84 -14.38 -3.18
CA ARG A 590 15.88 -15.21 -3.84
C ARG A 590 15.61 -16.73 -3.79
N GLY A 591 14.36 -17.15 -3.58
CA GLY A 591 13.95 -18.56 -3.59
C GLY A 591 14.25 -19.36 -2.31
N CYS A 592 14.77 -18.75 -1.23
CA CYS A 592 14.95 -19.43 0.05
C CYS A 592 13.59 -19.92 0.58
N LYS A 593 13.49 -21.19 0.97
CA LYS A 593 12.26 -21.75 1.57
C LYS A 593 12.15 -21.33 3.03
N LYS A 594 10.92 -21.29 3.56
CA LYS A 594 10.66 -20.89 4.97
C LYS A 594 11.49 -21.70 5.98
N GLN A 595 11.64 -23.00 5.73
CA GLN A 595 12.38 -23.95 6.57
C GLN A 595 13.90 -23.81 6.45
N GLU A 596 14.39 -23.15 5.40
CA GLU A 596 15.82 -22.89 5.15
C GLU A 596 16.31 -21.62 5.86
N LEU A 597 15.42 -20.85 6.48
CA LEU A 597 15.71 -19.57 7.13
C LEU A 597 15.34 -19.63 8.62
N LEU A 598 16.35 -19.47 9.48
CA LEU A 598 16.23 -19.47 10.93
C LEU A 598 16.48 -18.08 11.50
N TYR A 599 15.53 -17.56 12.28
CA TYR A 599 15.70 -16.38 13.12
C TYR A 599 15.79 -16.81 14.59
N VAL A 600 16.78 -16.27 15.30
CA VAL A 600 17.01 -16.54 16.72
C VAL A 600 17.14 -15.24 17.51
N ALA A 601 16.43 -15.15 18.64
CA ALA A 601 16.63 -14.09 19.64
C ALA A 601 16.52 -14.66 21.07
N GLU A 602 16.94 -13.93 22.10
CA GLU A 602 16.68 -14.34 23.50
C GLU A 602 15.25 -13.96 23.95
N ASN A 603 14.65 -12.91 23.38
CA ASN A 603 13.32 -12.44 23.79
C ASN A 603 12.17 -13.17 23.05
N VAL A 604 11.29 -13.82 23.81
CA VAL A 604 10.10 -14.53 23.32
C VAL A 604 9.06 -13.59 22.68
N LEU A 605 8.88 -12.36 23.19
CA LEU A 605 7.94 -11.40 22.59
C LEU A 605 8.45 -10.87 21.25
N LEU A 606 9.76 -10.63 21.13
CA LEU A 606 10.40 -10.30 19.86
C LEU A 606 10.27 -11.46 18.85
N CYS A 607 10.47 -12.70 19.31
CA CYS A 607 10.21 -13.88 18.49
C CYS A 607 8.73 -13.98 18.05
N ALA A 608 7.77 -13.61 18.91
CA ALA A 608 6.35 -13.59 18.54
C ALA A 608 6.05 -12.53 17.47
N TYR A 609 6.64 -11.34 17.59
CA TYR A 609 6.54 -10.27 16.60
C TYR A 609 7.15 -10.67 15.25
N VAL A 610 8.39 -11.15 15.19
CA VAL A 610 9.01 -11.55 13.90
C VAL A 610 8.30 -12.76 13.28
N ARG A 611 7.73 -13.66 14.10
CA ARG A 611 6.96 -14.81 13.63
C ARG A 611 5.65 -14.43 12.94
N SER A 612 5.02 -13.30 13.29
CA SER A 612 3.74 -12.90 12.67
C SER A 612 3.88 -12.56 11.18
N PHE A 613 5.06 -12.18 10.71
CA PHE A 613 5.37 -11.95 9.29
C PHE A 613 5.65 -13.24 8.50
N ASN A 614 5.66 -14.41 9.14
CA ASN A 614 5.75 -15.72 8.47
C ASN A 614 7.01 -15.97 7.59
N LEU A 615 8.06 -15.15 7.75
CA LEU A 615 9.24 -15.17 6.86
C LEU A 615 10.11 -16.44 6.98
N GLY A 616 10.24 -17.02 8.18
CA GLY A 616 11.11 -18.19 8.42
C GLY A 616 10.70 -19.01 9.64
N THR A 617 11.57 -19.93 10.05
CA THR A 617 11.52 -20.55 11.38
C THR A 617 12.02 -19.55 12.42
N VAL A 618 11.22 -19.23 13.43
CA VAL A 618 11.53 -18.22 14.46
C VAL A 618 11.48 -18.87 15.83
N VAL A 619 12.59 -18.88 16.57
CA VAL A 619 12.73 -19.56 17.87
C VAL A 619 13.52 -18.71 18.86
N CYS A 620 13.30 -18.93 20.16
CA CYS A 620 14.19 -18.32 21.15
C CYS A 620 15.46 -19.18 21.35
N ARG A 621 16.61 -18.56 21.68
CA ARG A 621 17.88 -19.31 21.89
C ARG A 621 17.70 -20.45 22.91
N ARG A 622 16.95 -20.23 24.00
CA ARG A 622 16.70 -21.28 25.01
C ARG A 622 15.95 -22.49 24.45
N GLU A 623 15.02 -22.28 23.53
CA GLU A 623 14.27 -23.32 22.83
C GLU A 623 15.20 -24.08 21.86
N LEU A 624 15.99 -23.37 21.05
CA LEU A 624 17.01 -23.96 20.18
C LEU A 624 17.98 -24.87 20.94
N MET A 625 18.54 -24.39 22.07
CA MET A 625 19.50 -25.15 22.89
C MET A 625 18.85 -26.29 23.69
N HIS A 626 17.52 -26.28 23.84
CA HIS A 626 16.77 -27.42 24.36
C HIS A 626 16.58 -28.47 23.26
N ASP A 627 16.07 -28.05 22.09
CA ASP A 627 15.82 -28.91 20.95
C ASP A 627 17.10 -29.60 20.46
N PHE A 628 18.24 -28.92 20.48
CA PHE A 628 19.56 -29.49 20.12
C PHE A 628 19.97 -30.72 20.95
N LYS A 629 19.37 -30.92 22.14
CA LYS A 629 19.62 -32.10 22.99
C LYS A 629 18.82 -33.33 22.54
N ASP A 630 17.78 -33.14 21.73
CA ASP A 630 17.01 -34.20 21.10
C ASP A 630 17.28 -34.22 19.59
N ILE A 631 18.09 -35.18 19.15
CA ILE A 631 18.50 -35.34 17.75
C ILE A 631 17.29 -35.46 16.80
N LYS A 632 16.17 -36.05 17.24
CA LYS A 632 14.96 -36.20 16.40
C LYS A 632 14.25 -34.86 16.23
N ILE A 633 14.02 -34.14 17.32
CA ILE A 633 13.40 -32.80 17.27
C ILE A 633 14.30 -31.84 16.46
N PHE A 634 15.61 -31.87 16.73
CA PHE A 634 16.54 -30.97 16.06
C PHE A 634 16.62 -31.21 14.55
N SER A 635 16.77 -32.47 14.12
CA SER A 635 16.79 -32.81 12.69
C SER A 635 15.46 -32.51 11.99
N GLN A 636 14.32 -32.80 12.62
CA GLN A 636 13.00 -32.51 12.07
C GLN A 636 12.73 -31.01 11.91
N LYS A 637 13.16 -30.18 12.88
CA LYS A 637 12.84 -28.75 12.95
C LYS A 637 13.87 -27.85 12.25
N TYR A 638 15.14 -28.26 12.22
CA TYR A 638 16.24 -27.43 11.73
C TYR A 638 17.13 -28.11 10.67
N GLY A 639 16.89 -29.38 10.30
CA GLY A 639 17.70 -30.08 9.30
C GLY A 639 17.69 -29.46 7.89
N ALA A 640 16.68 -28.64 7.59
CA ALA A 640 16.60 -27.89 6.33
C ALA A 640 17.28 -26.51 6.37
N VAL A 641 17.71 -26.02 7.54
CA VAL A 641 18.24 -24.65 7.69
C VAL A 641 19.48 -24.43 6.81
N LYS A 642 19.59 -23.23 6.25
CA LYS A 642 20.75 -22.77 5.49
C LYS A 642 21.18 -21.40 5.99
N ASN A 643 20.22 -20.53 6.25
CA ASN A 643 20.45 -19.13 6.56
C ASN A 643 20.03 -18.84 8.00
N VAL A 644 20.87 -18.14 8.75
CA VAL A 644 20.70 -17.86 10.16
C VAL A 644 20.81 -16.35 10.40
N ILE A 645 19.77 -15.77 10.98
CA ILE A 645 19.72 -14.38 11.43
C ILE A 645 19.60 -14.41 12.95
N VAL A 646 20.52 -13.73 13.64
CA VAL A 646 20.54 -13.64 15.10
C VAL A 646 20.29 -12.19 15.49
N ASP A 647 19.24 -11.92 16.28
CA ASP A 647 18.94 -10.56 16.78
C ASP A 647 19.03 -10.50 18.31
N GLU A 648 19.38 -9.32 18.82
CA GLU A 648 19.67 -9.07 20.23
C GLU A 648 20.74 -10.04 20.77
N ALA A 649 21.75 -10.38 19.96
CA ALA A 649 22.74 -11.41 20.24
C ALA A 649 23.55 -11.16 21.53
N GLN A 650 23.74 -9.89 21.90
CA GLN A 650 24.39 -9.51 23.16
C GLN A 650 23.62 -10.01 24.40
N ASN A 651 22.32 -10.33 24.29
CA ASN A 651 21.49 -10.82 25.39
C ASN A 651 21.50 -12.35 25.57
N PHE A 652 22.22 -13.08 24.71
CA PHE A 652 22.28 -14.55 24.70
C PHE A 652 23.10 -15.08 25.86
N LYS A 653 22.92 -16.35 26.23
CA LYS A 653 23.66 -17.00 27.34
C LYS A 653 24.45 -18.21 26.85
N ASP A 654 25.69 -18.31 27.27
CA ASP A 654 26.59 -19.44 27.02
C ASP A 654 26.28 -20.69 27.87
N ARG A 655 25.74 -20.50 29.08
CA ARG A 655 25.50 -21.56 30.08
C ARG A 655 24.65 -22.75 29.63
N ASP A 656 23.85 -22.61 28.57
CA ASP A 656 22.99 -23.68 28.06
C ASP A 656 23.69 -24.48 26.91
N GLY A 657 24.92 -24.11 26.55
CA GLY A 657 25.76 -24.69 25.50
C GLY A 657 26.30 -23.61 24.53
N ASP A 658 27.28 -24.00 23.71
CA ASP A 658 27.86 -23.14 22.66
C ASP A 658 26.87 -22.95 21.49
N TRP A 659 25.99 -21.98 21.66
CA TRP A 659 24.99 -21.60 20.67
C TRP A 659 25.62 -20.94 19.43
N TYR A 660 26.78 -20.29 19.56
CA TYR A 660 27.43 -19.59 18.45
C TYR A 660 27.98 -20.60 17.46
N SER A 661 28.82 -21.54 17.92
CA SER A 661 29.36 -22.60 17.08
C SER A 661 28.26 -23.50 16.51
N LEU A 662 27.15 -23.66 17.22
CA LEU A 662 25.97 -24.38 16.70
C LEU A 662 25.38 -23.63 15.49
N LEU A 663 25.05 -22.35 15.65
CA LEU A 663 24.42 -21.54 14.60
C LEU A 663 25.35 -21.30 13.40
N GLU A 664 26.64 -21.06 13.65
CA GLU A 664 27.66 -20.96 12.60
C GLU A 664 27.72 -22.26 11.78
N LYS A 665 27.78 -23.43 12.44
CA LYS A 665 27.74 -24.74 11.76
C LYS A 665 26.44 -24.97 11.00
N MET A 666 25.29 -24.56 11.53
CA MET A 666 24.01 -24.64 10.81
C MET A 666 24.00 -23.80 9.53
N SER A 667 24.67 -22.64 9.51
CA SER A 667 24.84 -21.86 8.28
C SER A 667 25.78 -22.51 7.25
N GLN A 668 26.67 -23.39 7.72
CA GLN A 668 27.68 -24.08 6.92
C GLN A 668 27.30 -25.54 6.58
N GLN A 669 26.16 -26.06 7.06
CA GLN A 669 25.87 -27.51 7.05
C GLN A 669 25.67 -28.14 5.65
N ASN A 670 25.66 -27.33 4.59
CA ASN A 670 25.58 -27.76 3.20
C ASN A 670 26.87 -27.51 2.39
N CYS A 671 27.96 -27.06 3.03
CA CYS A 671 29.28 -26.93 2.41
C CYS A 671 30.01 -28.28 2.37
N LYS A 672 30.59 -28.63 1.22
CA LYS A 672 31.50 -29.78 1.12
C LYS A 672 32.98 -29.42 1.30
N GLY A 673 33.30 -28.14 1.49
CA GLY A 673 34.64 -27.63 1.78
C GLY A 673 34.63 -26.18 2.27
N SER A 674 35.74 -25.73 2.87
CA SER A 674 35.90 -24.41 3.50
C SER A 674 35.94 -23.21 2.54
N LEU A 675 35.93 -23.45 1.22
CA LEU A 675 36.02 -22.44 0.16
C LEU A 675 34.78 -22.43 -0.77
N GLU A 676 33.72 -23.16 -0.45
CA GLU A 676 32.53 -23.23 -1.31
C GLU A 676 31.59 -22.03 -1.19
N VAL A 677 31.09 -21.55 -2.34
CA VAL A 677 30.02 -20.54 -2.48
C VAL A 677 28.67 -21.01 -1.88
N ASN A 678 28.56 -22.29 -1.52
CA ASN A 678 27.35 -22.94 -1.01
C ASN A 678 27.07 -22.68 0.49
N SER A 679 27.93 -21.94 1.20
CA SER A 679 27.61 -21.49 2.56
C SER A 679 26.34 -20.62 2.57
N GLY A 680 25.52 -20.79 3.60
CA GLY A 680 24.39 -19.89 3.83
C GLY A 680 24.82 -18.58 4.45
N TYR A 681 23.85 -17.73 4.73
CA TYR A 681 24.07 -16.43 5.39
C TYR A 681 24.03 -16.59 6.91
N PHE A 682 24.96 -15.94 7.61
CA PHE A 682 25.01 -15.87 9.07
C PHE A 682 25.19 -14.40 9.50
N TRP A 683 24.09 -13.77 9.90
CA TRP A 683 24.06 -12.35 10.26
C TRP A 683 23.73 -12.19 11.74
N VAL A 684 24.49 -11.35 12.44
CA VAL A 684 24.36 -11.13 13.88
C VAL A 684 24.13 -9.65 14.17
N PHE A 685 22.94 -9.32 14.67
CA PHE A 685 22.53 -7.98 15.07
C PHE A 685 22.70 -7.78 16.58
N MET A 686 23.29 -6.66 16.99
CA MET A 686 23.64 -6.42 18.39
C MET A 686 23.76 -4.95 18.80
N ASP A 687 23.70 -4.73 20.11
CA ASP A 687 23.76 -3.42 20.75
C ASP A 687 24.53 -3.49 22.09
N TYR A 688 25.83 -3.18 22.06
CA TYR A 688 26.67 -3.23 23.26
C TYR A 688 26.27 -2.22 24.35
N ALA A 689 25.65 -1.09 23.98
CA ALA A 689 25.13 -0.14 24.96
C ALA A 689 23.96 -0.76 25.77
N GLN A 690 23.21 -1.68 25.17
CA GLN A 690 22.13 -2.41 25.84
C GLN A 690 22.57 -3.69 26.58
N LYS A 691 23.86 -4.03 26.65
CA LYS A 691 24.37 -5.20 27.41
C LYS A 691 24.28 -4.96 28.94
N VAL A 692 23.08 -5.12 29.50
CA VAL A 692 22.77 -4.87 30.93
C VAL A 692 23.56 -5.79 31.88
N HIS A 693 23.92 -7.00 31.47
CA HIS A 693 24.35 -8.08 32.35
C HIS A 693 25.87 -8.28 32.33
N LYS A 694 26.39 -8.84 33.43
CA LYS A 694 27.82 -9.18 33.60
C LYS A 694 28.18 -10.64 33.26
N PHE A 695 27.23 -11.45 32.79
CA PHE A 695 27.51 -12.83 32.32
C PHE A 695 28.12 -12.86 30.91
N LYS A 696 28.78 -13.96 30.55
CA LYS A 696 29.35 -14.17 29.21
C LYS A 696 28.24 -14.52 28.22
N ALA A 697 28.21 -13.82 27.08
CA ALA A 697 27.18 -14.00 26.07
C ALA A 697 27.43 -15.21 25.14
N GLY A 698 28.65 -15.77 25.14
CA GLY A 698 29.06 -16.82 24.19
C GLY A 698 29.41 -16.28 22.80
N LEU A 699 29.80 -15.02 22.71
CA LEU A 699 30.22 -14.38 21.47
C LEU A 699 31.72 -14.59 21.19
N PRO A 700 32.15 -14.72 19.93
CA PRO A 700 33.56 -14.78 19.55
C PRO A 700 34.23 -13.40 19.65
N ASN A 701 35.55 -13.37 19.43
CA ASN A 701 36.27 -12.12 19.19
C ASN A 701 35.88 -11.55 17.81
N LEU A 702 35.69 -10.22 17.72
CA LEU A 702 35.30 -9.52 16.49
C LEU A 702 36.47 -9.23 15.53
N ILE A 703 37.72 -9.41 15.96
CA ILE A 703 38.91 -9.22 15.11
C ILE A 703 38.82 -10.13 13.87
N GLY A 704 38.88 -9.53 12.68
CA GLY A 704 38.79 -10.24 11.40
C GLY A 704 37.36 -10.55 10.90
N LYS A 705 36.32 -10.13 11.63
CA LYS A 705 34.92 -10.26 11.18
C LYS A 705 34.47 -9.05 10.35
N ASN A 706 33.53 -9.24 9.43
CA ASN A 706 32.87 -8.13 8.72
C ASN A 706 31.91 -7.41 9.66
N ASN A 707 32.01 -6.08 9.76
CA ASN A 707 31.19 -5.28 10.67
C ASN A 707 30.52 -4.12 9.92
N PHE A 708 29.28 -3.79 10.29
CA PHE A 708 28.54 -2.61 9.83
C PHE A 708 27.90 -1.91 11.04
N MET A 709 27.76 -0.57 11.01
CA MET A 709 27.23 0.22 12.13
C MET A 709 26.09 1.12 11.67
N LEU A 710 24.87 0.84 12.13
CA LEU A 710 23.73 1.75 12.07
C LEU A 710 23.93 2.87 13.11
N ARG A 711 23.78 4.14 12.72
CA ARG A 711 24.06 5.33 13.54
C ARG A 711 22.80 6.17 13.76
N GLU A 712 21.91 6.18 12.77
CA GLU A 712 20.68 6.96 12.74
C GLU A 712 19.56 6.35 13.61
N ILE A 713 19.02 7.12 14.55
CA ILE A 713 17.90 6.73 15.44
C ILE A 713 16.61 7.39 14.95
N SER A 714 15.51 6.64 14.83
CA SER A 714 14.20 7.13 14.35
C SER A 714 13.01 6.84 15.29
N ARG A 715 13.27 6.17 16.43
CA ARG A 715 12.23 5.70 17.36
C ARG A 715 11.79 6.73 18.40
N ASN A 716 12.70 7.53 18.94
CA ASN A 716 12.47 8.28 20.18
C ASN A 716 12.31 9.77 19.89
N SER A 717 11.38 10.46 20.56
CA SER A 717 11.27 11.92 20.48
C SER A 717 12.56 12.62 20.94
N GLN A 718 12.73 13.89 20.56
CA GLN A 718 13.91 14.69 20.93
C GLN A 718 14.15 14.72 22.46
N GLU A 719 13.10 14.79 23.27
CA GLU A 719 13.17 14.79 24.73
C GLU A 719 13.71 13.46 25.26
N ILE A 720 13.18 12.33 24.76
CA ILE A 720 13.57 10.98 25.19
C ILE A 720 14.98 10.65 24.70
N TYR A 721 15.34 11.01 23.47
CA TYR A 721 16.70 10.84 22.95
C TYR A 721 17.73 11.63 23.78
N THR A 722 17.44 12.91 24.08
CA THR A 722 18.30 13.77 24.90
C THR A 722 18.45 13.21 26.32
N TYR A 723 17.38 12.66 26.89
CA TYR A 723 17.44 11.99 28.19
C TYR A 723 18.21 10.66 28.13
N ALA A 724 18.06 9.88 27.06
CA ALA A 724 18.74 8.60 26.86
C ALA A 724 20.26 8.76 26.70
N ARG A 725 20.74 9.84 26.05
CA ARG A 725 22.17 10.11 25.84
C ARG A 725 22.96 10.13 27.15
N LYS A 726 22.35 10.59 28.26
CA LYS A 726 22.94 10.55 29.62
C LYS A 726 23.44 9.16 30.03
N PHE A 727 22.83 8.10 29.50
CA PHE A 727 23.16 6.70 29.79
C PHE A 727 23.91 6.01 28.64
N MET A 728 23.87 6.56 27.42
CA MET A 728 24.69 6.08 26.30
C MET A 728 26.15 6.50 26.46
N ASP A 729 26.38 7.74 26.90
CA ASP A 729 27.72 8.34 27.02
C ASP A 729 28.40 7.98 28.37
N ALA A 730 27.80 7.09 29.17
CA ALA A 730 28.30 6.70 30.48
C ALA A 730 29.42 5.64 30.38
N PRO A 731 30.57 5.82 31.06
CA PRO A 731 31.62 4.81 31.09
C PRO A 731 31.13 3.54 31.79
N SER A 732 31.44 2.37 31.22
CA SER A 732 30.99 1.08 31.78
C SER A 732 31.67 0.80 33.13
N GLU A 733 30.88 0.69 34.21
CA GLU A 733 31.41 0.41 35.55
C GLU A 733 31.91 -1.04 35.69
N GLY A 734 33.22 -1.22 35.52
CA GLY A 734 33.95 -2.39 36.01
C GLY A 734 33.73 -3.67 35.20
N SER A 735 34.06 -3.66 33.91
CA SER A 735 34.31 -4.89 33.14
C SER A 735 35.82 -5.22 33.11
N PRO A 736 36.32 -6.14 33.96
CA PRO A 736 37.67 -6.69 33.85
C PRO A 736 37.70 -7.75 32.74
N ASP A 737 37.49 -7.29 31.51
CA ASP A 737 37.81 -7.95 30.25
C ASP A 737 37.51 -6.87 29.18
N SER A 738 38.54 -6.33 28.56
CA SER A 738 38.38 -5.64 27.28
C SER A 738 38.04 -6.72 26.25
N ASP A 739 36.74 -6.94 26.02
CA ASP A 739 36.11 -7.85 25.04
C ASP A 739 36.54 -7.51 23.59
N GLY A 740 37.84 -7.57 23.27
CA GLY A 740 38.44 -7.43 21.95
C GLY A 740 38.23 -6.11 21.21
N PHE A 741 37.47 -5.16 21.75
CA PHE A 741 37.00 -3.97 21.04
C PHE A 741 38.11 -2.90 20.93
N PRO A 742 38.68 -2.63 19.75
CA PRO A 742 39.49 -1.43 19.57
C PRO A 742 38.59 -0.19 19.71
N GLY A 743 39.16 0.97 20.06
CA GLY A 743 38.46 2.27 20.12
C GLY A 743 37.96 2.79 18.76
N CYS A 744 37.81 1.93 17.76
CA CYS A 744 37.57 2.23 16.35
C CYS A 744 36.20 2.89 16.05
N PHE A 745 35.32 2.97 17.06
CA PHE A 745 34.03 3.66 16.96
C PHE A 745 33.89 4.88 17.89
N GLN A 746 34.97 5.31 18.57
CA GLN A 746 34.93 6.52 19.43
C GLN A 746 34.59 7.80 18.64
N ASP A 747 34.86 7.83 17.32
CA ASP A 747 34.52 8.95 16.42
C ASP A 747 33.14 8.79 15.71
N SER A 748 32.36 7.75 16.01
CA SER A 748 31.10 7.45 15.31
C SER A 748 29.87 7.79 16.15
N ALA A 749 29.67 9.07 16.43
CA ALA A 749 28.51 9.57 17.17
C ALA A 749 27.18 9.15 16.50
N CYS A 750 26.31 8.50 17.27
CA CYS A 750 24.92 8.28 16.86
C CYS A 750 24.13 9.59 16.92
N TYR A 751 23.06 9.69 16.12
CA TYR A 751 22.25 10.89 16.01
C TYR A 751 20.77 10.56 15.81
N LEU A 752 19.91 11.54 16.11
CA LEU A 752 18.47 11.44 15.86
C LEU A 752 18.17 11.87 14.42
N GLY A 753 17.55 11.00 13.62
CA GLY A 753 17.21 11.23 12.22
C GLY A 753 15.98 12.13 11.98
N HIS A 754 15.51 12.83 13.01
CA HIS A 754 14.38 13.76 12.91
C HIS A 754 14.42 14.81 14.02
N ASP A 755 13.66 15.89 13.83
CA ASP A 755 13.46 16.99 14.77
C ASP A 755 12.20 16.84 15.63
N TYR A 756 11.41 15.77 15.46
CA TYR A 756 10.17 15.53 16.21
C TYR A 756 10.34 15.63 17.74
N SER A 757 9.73 16.67 18.29
CA SER A 757 9.47 16.88 19.72
C SER A 757 8.04 16.42 20.04
N SER A 758 7.89 15.68 21.12
CA SER A 758 6.57 15.25 21.59
C SER A 758 5.87 16.30 22.44
N GLY A 759 6.59 17.35 22.85
CA GLY A 759 6.16 18.33 23.86
C GLY A 759 6.13 17.76 25.29
N ASN A 760 6.43 16.47 25.48
CA ASN A 760 6.38 15.80 26.76
C ASN A 760 7.78 15.66 27.35
N ALA A 761 8.05 16.41 28.43
CA ALA A 761 9.25 16.20 29.23
C ALA A 761 9.27 14.79 29.84
N VAL A 762 10.47 14.22 30.01
CA VAL A 762 10.65 12.97 30.77
C VAL A 762 10.33 13.25 32.24
N ASN A 763 9.25 12.65 32.73
CA ASN A 763 8.72 12.91 34.06
C ASN A 763 9.23 11.88 35.06
N VAL A 764 10.05 12.30 36.01
CA VAL A 764 10.53 11.45 37.11
C VAL A 764 9.80 11.85 38.39
N VAL A 765 8.99 10.94 38.94
CA VAL A 765 8.10 11.22 40.06
C VAL A 765 8.50 10.41 41.30
N LYS A 766 8.88 11.12 42.36
CA LYS A 766 9.11 10.54 43.68
C LYS A 766 7.77 10.16 44.32
N CYS A 767 7.69 8.96 44.87
CA CYS A 767 6.51 8.51 45.61
C CYS A 767 6.91 7.60 46.79
N ASN A 768 5.99 7.37 47.72
CA ASN A 768 6.17 6.39 48.79
C ASN A 768 5.65 5.03 48.31
N LEU A 769 6.20 3.93 48.83
CA LEU A 769 5.76 2.58 48.46
C LEU A 769 4.24 2.37 48.67
N SER A 770 3.67 3.00 49.71
CA SER A 770 2.23 2.98 50.00
C SER A 770 1.35 3.82 49.07
N SER A 771 1.92 4.78 48.32
CA SER A 771 1.17 5.61 47.36
C SER A 771 1.46 5.27 45.89
N LEU A 772 2.46 4.42 45.62
CA LEU A 772 2.89 4.01 44.28
C LEU A 772 1.73 3.50 43.40
N GLU A 773 0.88 2.63 43.93
CA GLU A 773 -0.22 2.02 43.17
C GLU A 773 -1.35 3.00 42.88
N ALA A 774 -1.70 3.85 43.85
CA ALA A 774 -2.70 4.90 43.67
C ALA A 774 -2.24 5.94 42.63
N LEU A 775 -0.96 6.32 42.68
CA LEU A 775 -0.34 7.23 41.71
C LEU A 775 -0.29 6.60 40.30
N LEU A 776 0.09 5.33 40.18
CA LEU A 776 0.08 4.60 38.91
C LEU A 776 -1.34 4.55 38.31
N GLY A 777 -2.36 4.29 39.13
CA GLY A 777 -3.77 4.33 38.72
C GLY A 777 -4.21 5.73 38.24
N GLN A 778 -3.79 6.79 38.92
CA GLN A 778 -4.06 8.18 38.52
C GLN A 778 -3.39 8.54 37.19
N ILE A 779 -2.13 8.12 36.97
CA ILE A 779 -1.38 8.38 35.73
C ILE A 779 -2.02 7.64 34.56
N LEU A 780 -2.35 6.35 34.73
CA LEU A 780 -3.07 5.59 33.70
C LEU A 780 -4.41 6.25 33.36
N LYS A 781 -5.17 6.70 34.38
CA LYS A 781 -6.42 7.43 34.19
C LYS A 781 -6.21 8.75 33.42
N GLN A 782 -5.16 9.50 33.72
CA GLN A 782 -4.80 10.72 32.97
C GLN A 782 -4.49 10.42 31.50
N CYS A 783 -3.64 9.43 31.21
CA CYS A 783 -3.27 9.09 29.83
C CYS A 783 -4.49 8.67 28.99
N ILE A 784 -5.45 7.94 29.58
CA ILE A 784 -6.65 7.48 28.86
C ILE A 784 -7.69 8.60 28.74
N GLU A 785 -8.08 9.22 29.86
CA GLU A 785 -9.25 10.12 29.90
C GLU A 785 -8.94 11.57 29.52
N LYS A 786 -7.73 12.06 29.81
CA LYS A 786 -7.34 13.45 29.49
C LYS A 786 -6.49 13.55 28.23
N GLU A 787 -5.60 12.59 28.01
CA GLU A 787 -4.70 12.58 26.85
C GLU A 787 -5.22 11.71 25.69
N GLY A 788 -6.34 10.99 25.88
CA GLY A 788 -7.04 10.25 24.83
C GLY A 788 -6.29 9.03 24.27
N ARG A 789 -5.32 8.48 25.01
CA ARG A 789 -4.49 7.34 24.57
C ARG A 789 -5.28 6.03 24.60
N ASP A 790 -5.07 5.15 23.61
CA ASP A 790 -5.49 3.75 23.72
C ASP A 790 -4.63 3.05 24.80
N LEU A 791 -5.24 2.15 25.57
CA LEU A 791 -4.55 1.26 26.51
C LEU A 791 -3.47 0.40 25.84
N GLN A 792 -3.60 0.13 24.54
CA GLN A 792 -2.61 -0.57 23.73
C GLN A 792 -1.35 0.27 23.48
N ASP A 793 -1.42 1.60 23.57
CA ASP A 793 -0.27 2.50 23.35
C ASP A 793 0.56 2.76 24.61
N VAL A 794 0.16 2.17 25.74
CA VAL A 794 0.80 2.31 27.04
C VAL A 794 1.41 0.98 27.49
N ALA A 795 2.65 0.99 27.98
CA ALA A 795 3.21 -0.15 28.72
C ALA A 795 3.79 0.25 30.08
N VAL A 796 3.54 -0.59 31.07
CA VAL A 796 4.09 -0.44 32.44
C VAL A 796 5.22 -1.46 32.63
N LEU A 797 6.42 -0.98 32.94
CA LEU A 797 7.64 -1.79 33.02
C LEU A 797 8.23 -1.76 34.44
N ALA A 798 8.30 -2.93 35.07
CA ALA A 798 8.95 -3.13 36.37
C ALA A 798 10.35 -3.74 36.25
N SER A 799 11.09 -3.76 37.36
CA SER A 799 12.43 -4.34 37.43
C SER A 799 12.41 -5.87 37.43
N LYS A 800 11.52 -6.49 38.22
CA LYS A 800 11.40 -7.95 38.36
C LYS A 800 10.01 -8.47 38.01
N LYS A 801 9.98 -9.73 37.57
CA LYS A 801 8.73 -10.41 37.18
C LYS A 801 7.69 -10.49 38.31
N ARG A 802 8.14 -10.59 39.57
CA ARG A 802 7.25 -10.58 40.75
C ARG A 802 6.54 -9.23 40.88
N GLU A 803 7.27 -8.11 40.79
CA GLU A 803 6.72 -6.75 40.84
C GLU A 803 5.70 -6.52 39.71
N ALA A 804 6.04 -6.91 38.47
CA ALA A 804 5.12 -6.83 37.33
C ALA A 804 3.83 -7.66 37.54
N MET A 805 3.92 -8.83 38.20
CA MET A 805 2.74 -9.63 38.55
C MET A 805 1.90 -8.98 39.65
N THR A 806 2.52 -8.40 40.69
CA THR A 806 1.82 -7.65 41.74
C THR A 806 1.04 -6.47 41.14
N ILE A 807 1.70 -5.63 40.33
CA ILE A 807 1.07 -4.49 39.63
C ILE A 807 -0.13 -4.97 38.79
N LYS A 808 0.03 -6.09 38.06
CA LYS A 808 -1.02 -6.68 37.22
C LYS A 808 -2.20 -7.27 38.02
N GLN A 809 -1.96 -7.76 39.24
CA GLN A 809 -3.02 -8.21 40.14
C GLN A 809 -3.78 -7.02 40.73
N ASN A 810 -3.07 -5.99 41.20
CA ASN A 810 -3.68 -4.88 41.92
C ASN A 810 -4.50 -3.99 40.97
N LEU A 811 -4.01 -3.69 39.75
CA LEU A 811 -4.79 -2.96 38.73
C LEU A 811 -6.06 -3.70 38.26
N LYS A 812 -6.09 -5.04 38.34
CA LYS A 812 -7.30 -5.85 38.07
C LYS A 812 -8.34 -5.75 39.19
N GLY A 813 -7.90 -5.47 40.42
CA GLY A 813 -8.77 -5.35 41.60
C GLY A 813 -9.52 -4.02 41.68
N SER A 814 -8.90 -2.90 41.26
CA SER A 814 -9.34 -1.55 41.69
C SER A 814 -9.47 -0.46 40.61
N SER A 815 -9.22 -0.73 39.31
CA SER A 815 -9.43 0.32 38.27
C SER A 815 -9.92 -0.17 36.91
N LEU A 816 -9.42 -1.29 36.37
CA LEU A 816 -9.72 -1.69 34.98
C LEU A 816 -11.19 -2.05 34.69
N LYS A 817 -11.99 -2.42 35.70
CA LYS A 817 -13.44 -2.67 35.53
C LYS A 817 -14.26 -1.39 35.33
N ALA A 818 -13.84 -0.27 35.91
CA ALA A 818 -14.51 1.02 35.72
C ALA A 818 -14.20 1.62 34.34
N MET A 819 -12.99 1.40 33.82
CA MET A 819 -12.50 1.95 32.56
C MET A 819 -13.06 1.25 31.29
N LYS A 820 -13.58 0.02 31.39
CA LYS A 820 -14.28 -0.62 30.25
C LYS A 820 -15.68 -0.03 30.02
N ASN A 821 -16.38 0.33 31.08
CA ASN A 821 -17.77 0.78 30.98
C ASN A 821 -17.92 2.20 30.40
N SER A 822 -16.85 2.97 30.26
CA SER A 822 -16.86 4.29 29.62
C SER A 822 -16.55 4.26 28.11
N SER A 823 -15.91 3.21 27.60
CA SER A 823 -15.61 3.08 26.16
C SER A 823 -16.85 2.66 25.37
N ASP A 824 -17.67 1.75 25.91
CA ASP A 824 -18.94 1.33 25.30
C ASP A 824 -19.99 2.46 25.24
N ALA A 825 -19.83 3.52 26.04
CA ALA A 825 -20.76 4.65 26.12
C ALA A 825 -20.55 5.72 25.03
N ILE A 826 -19.45 5.71 24.29
CA ILE A 826 -19.07 6.78 23.35
C ILE A 826 -19.49 6.47 21.90
N ASN A 827 -19.92 5.24 21.59
CA ASN A 827 -20.33 4.81 20.24
C ASN A 827 -21.83 4.96 19.91
N ASN A 828 -22.59 5.74 20.69
CA ASN A 828 -24.00 6.05 20.39
C ASN A 828 -24.22 7.57 20.23
N PRO A 829 -24.40 8.09 19.00
CA PRO A 829 -24.78 9.48 18.79
C PRO A 829 -26.30 9.65 18.93
N VAL A 830 -26.80 9.67 20.17
CA VAL A 830 -28.17 10.14 20.45
C VAL A 830 -28.10 11.59 20.91
N PHE A 831 -28.24 12.52 19.96
CA PHE A 831 -28.56 13.90 20.26
C PHE A 831 -29.99 13.97 20.84
N SER A 832 -30.13 14.42 22.08
CA SER A 832 -31.41 14.88 22.63
C SER A 832 -31.26 16.29 23.16
N VAL A 833 -31.88 17.24 22.45
CA VAL A 833 -31.98 18.66 22.83
C VAL A 833 -32.85 18.80 24.08
N SER A 834 -32.55 19.78 24.93
CA SER A 834 -33.21 19.98 26.21
C SER A 834 -34.54 20.75 26.15
N HIS A 835 -35.32 20.55 27.22
CA HIS A 835 -36.37 21.39 27.80
C HIS A 835 -37.87 21.07 27.58
N LEU A 836 -38.53 21.02 28.76
CA LEU A 836 -39.94 21.29 29.09
C LEU A 836 -40.97 20.20 28.79
N SER A 837 -41.32 19.45 29.84
CA SER A 837 -42.61 18.78 30.02
C SER A 837 -43.24 19.25 31.33
N GLN A 838 -44.41 19.89 31.27
CA GLN A 838 -45.34 19.99 32.39
C GLN A 838 -46.22 18.74 32.45
N ASP A 839 -46.81 18.54 33.62
CA ASP A 839 -47.61 17.40 34.07
C ASP A 839 -48.70 16.89 33.11
N ALA A 840 -48.91 15.56 33.11
CA ALA A 840 -50.15 14.96 33.66
C ALA A 840 -50.06 13.42 33.68
N GLY A 841 -50.72 12.79 34.66
CA GLY A 841 -50.65 11.34 34.90
C GLY A 841 -51.51 10.48 33.96
N GLY A 842 -51.16 9.20 33.85
CA GLY A 842 -51.99 8.19 33.17
C GLY A 842 -52.87 7.38 34.13
N GLN A 843 -53.91 6.75 33.59
CA GLN A 843 -54.65 5.66 34.22
C GLN A 843 -54.77 4.46 33.25
N SER A 844 -54.28 3.30 33.71
CA SER A 844 -54.80 1.90 33.64
C SER A 844 -56.09 1.55 32.85
N PRO A 845 -56.46 0.25 32.64
CA PRO A 845 -55.71 -1.02 32.50
C PRO A 845 -56.26 -1.89 31.29
N PRO A 846 -56.52 -3.22 31.35
CA PRO A 846 -55.60 -4.36 31.14
C PRO A 846 -56.03 -5.45 30.10
N ASN A 847 -55.22 -6.53 30.03
CA ASN A 847 -55.54 -7.93 29.62
C ASN A 847 -55.78 -8.27 28.13
N VAL A 848 -55.11 -9.32 27.64
CA VAL A 848 -55.61 -10.73 27.54
C VAL A 848 -54.41 -11.67 27.27
N SER A 849 -54.57 -12.97 27.55
CA SER A 849 -53.51 -13.99 27.69
C SER A 849 -53.66 -15.18 26.70
N SER A 850 -52.80 -16.20 26.89
CA SER A 850 -52.80 -17.55 26.25
C SER A 850 -52.13 -17.64 24.85
N GLN A 851 -51.55 -18.77 24.41
CA GLN A 851 -51.04 -19.99 25.08
C GLN A 851 -49.96 -20.66 24.18
N ALA A 852 -49.39 -21.81 24.58
CA ALA A 852 -48.14 -22.34 24.01
C ALA A 852 -48.25 -23.65 23.19
N SER A 853 -47.18 -23.93 22.43
CA SER A 853 -46.52 -25.25 22.23
C SER A 853 -46.87 -26.20 21.05
N PHE A 854 -45.85 -27.01 20.70
CA PHE A 854 -45.79 -28.28 19.90
C PHE A 854 -45.85 -28.33 18.35
N SER A 855 -44.65 -28.30 17.74
CA SER A 855 -43.98 -29.38 16.95
C SER A 855 -44.60 -30.14 15.74
N LYS A 856 -43.68 -30.51 14.82
CA LYS A 856 -43.54 -31.74 13.97
C LYS A 856 -44.00 -31.77 12.49
N THR A 857 -42.99 -31.97 11.62
CA THR A 857 -42.86 -32.83 10.41
C THR A 857 -44.02 -33.09 9.44
N PHE A 858 -43.69 -33.11 8.14
CA PHE A 858 -44.19 -34.12 7.18
C PHE A 858 -43.18 -34.45 6.06
N ILE A 859 -43.36 -35.61 5.43
CA ILE A 859 -42.50 -36.29 4.42
C ILE A 859 -43.36 -36.64 3.18
N SER A 860 -42.79 -36.70 1.96
CA SER A 860 -43.20 -37.69 0.94
C SER A 860 -42.17 -37.87 -0.18
N GLU A 861 -41.88 -39.13 -0.53
CA GLU A 861 -40.93 -39.56 -1.58
C GLU A 861 -41.58 -39.74 -2.96
N ARG A 862 -40.77 -40.05 -3.99
CA ARG A 862 -41.13 -40.97 -5.11
C ARG A 862 -39.91 -41.45 -5.89
N ASP A 863 -39.85 -42.76 -6.17
CA ASP A 863 -38.77 -43.46 -6.88
C ASP A 863 -38.95 -43.53 -8.41
N ARG A 864 -37.84 -43.84 -9.13
CA ARG A 864 -37.68 -45.11 -9.89
C ARG A 864 -36.27 -45.32 -10.46
N GLU A 865 -35.92 -46.60 -10.64
CA GLU A 865 -34.60 -47.15 -10.96
C GLU A 865 -34.33 -47.30 -12.48
N LEU A 866 -33.06 -47.54 -12.85
CA LEU A 866 -32.63 -48.51 -13.88
C LEU A 866 -31.10 -48.79 -13.80
N GLU A 867 -30.64 -49.87 -14.41
CA GLU A 867 -29.44 -50.66 -14.01
C GLU A 867 -28.08 -50.24 -14.66
N GLY A 868 -26.95 -50.81 -14.15
CA GLY A 868 -25.55 -50.52 -14.55
C GLY A 868 -25.01 -51.31 -15.78
N PRO A 869 -23.71 -51.70 -15.90
CA PRO A 869 -22.68 -51.86 -14.83
C PRO A 869 -21.18 -51.50 -15.14
N LYS A 870 -20.36 -51.37 -14.06
CA LYS A 870 -18.88 -51.64 -13.91
C LYS A 870 -17.88 -50.88 -14.84
N SER A 871 -16.63 -50.55 -14.50
CA SER A 871 -15.61 -50.99 -13.49
C SER A 871 -14.46 -49.94 -13.49
N ILE A 872 -13.48 -49.81 -12.59
CA ILE A 872 -12.98 -50.51 -11.36
C ILE A 872 -12.21 -49.45 -10.52
N GLU A 873 -12.16 -49.56 -9.19
CA GLU A 873 -11.12 -48.97 -8.31
C GLU A 873 -10.80 -49.95 -7.16
N ASP A 874 -9.52 -50.04 -6.77
CA ASP A 874 -9.01 -51.02 -5.78
C ASP A 874 -8.82 -50.44 -4.36
N GLU A 875 -8.81 -51.35 -3.38
CA GLU A 875 -8.96 -51.09 -1.94
C GLU A 875 -7.67 -50.68 -1.21
N CYS A 876 -7.81 -49.93 -0.10
CA CYS A 876 -7.35 -50.30 1.27
C CYS A 876 -7.78 -49.18 2.26
N GLY A 877 -8.29 -49.38 3.47
CA GLY A 877 -8.38 -50.57 4.33
C GLY A 877 -8.12 -50.16 5.78
N ILE A 878 -9.12 -49.60 6.46
CA ILE A 878 -8.98 -49.01 7.82
C ILE A 878 -9.44 -50.00 8.90
N ILE A 879 -8.52 -50.47 9.75
CA ILE A 879 -8.87 -51.00 11.09
C ILE A 879 -7.86 -50.49 12.15
N ASN A 880 -8.41 -50.05 13.28
CA ASN A 880 -7.68 -49.53 14.45
C ASN A 880 -6.82 -50.58 15.16
N TYR A 881 -5.72 -50.15 15.81
CA TYR A 881 -5.41 -50.61 17.17
C TYR A 881 -4.74 -49.52 18.02
N GLN A 882 -5.00 -49.59 19.32
CA GLN A 882 -4.71 -48.56 20.33
C GLN A 882 -3.21 -48.42 20.64
N ARG A 883 -2.75 -47.19 20.94
CA ARG A 883 -1.59 -46.98 21.82
C ARG A 883 -1.74 -45.76 22.74
N THR A 884 -1.64 -46.07 24.02
CA THR A 884 -1.51 -45.22 25.21
C THR A 884 -0.73 -43.91 25.02
N THR A 885 -1.35 -42.79 25.40
CA THR A 885 -0.74 -41.47 25.55
C THR A 885 0.00 -41.31 26.90
N PRO A 886 1.25 -40.83 26.94
CA PRO A 886 1.83 -40.21 28.12
C PRO A 886 1.32 -38.77 28.28
N THR A 887 0.95 -38.40 29.50
CA THR A 887 0.33 -37.13 29.87
C THR A 887 1.09 -35.87 29.41
N GLU A 888 0.51 -35.11 28.48
CA GLU A 888 0.85 -33.70 28.28
C GLU A 888 0.32 -32.85 29.44
N LYS A 889 1.17 -31.99 30.02
CA LYS A 889 0.69 -30.95 30.95
C LYS A 889 0.13 -29.79 30.14
N SER A 890 -1.20 -29.75 30.04
CA SER A 890 -1.98 -28.70 29.41
C SER A 890 -1.50 -27.28 29.78
N CYS A 891 -1.03 -26.53 28.79
CA CYS A 891 -0.89 -25.08 28.94
C CYS A 891 -2.29 -24.46 28.77
N SER A 892 -2.83 -23.88 29.83
CA SER A 892 -4.24 -23.48 29.88
C SER A 892 -4.57 -22.32 28.94
N SER A 893 -5.60 -22.50 28.11
CA SER A 893 -6.31 -21.44 27.41
C SER A 893 -6.97 -20.51 28.43
N ALA A 894 -6.30 -19.41 28.77
CA ALA A 894 -6.78 -18.43 29.74
C ALA A 894 -7.40 -17.22 29.03
N GLY A 895 -8.69 -16.97 29.27
CA GLY A 895 -9.45 -15.93 28.59
C GLY A 895 -9.13 -14.49 29.00
N GLY A 896 -9.63 -13.54 28.22
CA GLY A 896 -9.77 -12.12 28.59
C GLY A 896 -8.46 -11.40 28.90
N SER A 897 -7.58 -11.22 27.91
CA SER A 897 -6.43 -10.34 28.04
C SER A 897 -6.87 -8.89 28.29
N SER A 898 -6.31 -8.26 29.32
CA SER A 898 -6.37 -6.81 29.50
C SER A 898 -5.57 -6.12 28.39
N PRO A 899 -6.07 -5.05 27.75
CA PRO A 899 -5.36 -4.37 26.65
C PRO A 899 -4.07 -3.66 27.11
N LEU A 900 -3.97 -3.28 28.40
CA LEU A 900 -2.75 -2.71 28.98
C LEU A 900 -1.62 -3.74 29.09
N LEU A 901 -0.45 -3.42 28.54
CA LEU A 901 0.75 -4.25 28.67
C LEU A 901 1.49 -3.95 29.98
N ILE A 902 1.70 -4.98 30.79
CA ILE A 902 2.49 -4.92 32.03
C ILE A 902 3.56 -6.01 31.94
N SER A 903 4.83 -5.61 32.02
CA SER A 903 5.98 -6.49 31.79
C SER A 903 7.20 -6.06 32.63
N THR A 904 8.35 -6.70 32.39
CA THR A 904 9.64 -6.21 32.89
C THR A 904 10.43 -5.52 31.77
N VAL A 905 11.33 -4.60 32.13
CA VAL A 905 12.25 -3.96 31.16
C VAL A 905 12.97 -5.01 30.30
N LYS A 906 13.36 -6.14 30.91
CA LYS A 906 14.03 -7.24 30.22
C LYS A 906 13.12 -8.01 29.25
N GLU A 907 11.91 -8.36 29.68
CA GLU A 907 10.94 -9.06 28.82
C GLU A 907 10.41 -8.15 27.70
N PHE A 908 10.54 -6.83 27.83
CA PHE A 908 10.18 -5.84 26.82
C PHE A 908 11.36 -5.34 25.95
N SER A 909 12.55 -5.95 26.05
CA SER A 909 13.69 -5.60 25.18
C SER A 909 13.39 -5.84 23.69
N GLY A 910 13.98 -5.04 22.81
CA GLY A 910 13.69 -5.01 21.36
C GLY A 910 12.40 -4.23 20.99
N LEU A 911 11.37 -4.25 21.84
CA LEU A 911 10.05 -3.64 21.60
C LEU A 911 9.97 -2.16 21.99
N ASP A 912 8.83 -1.51 21.70
CA ASP A 912 8.54 -0.10 22.02
C ASP A 912 7.03 0.18 22.14
N LYS A 913 6.68 1.34 22.75
CA LYS A 913 5.32 1.92 22.80
C LYS A 913 5.36 3.45 22.79
N PRO A 914 4.29 4.14 22.34
CA PRO A 914 4.13 5.60 22.50
C PRO A 914 4.41 6.08 23.93
N VAL A 915 3.78 5.44 24.93
CA VAL A 915 3.91 5.79 26.35
C VAL A 915 4.53 4.64 27.14
N ILE A 916 5.56 4.94 27.94
CA ILE A 916 6.16 4.00 28.90
C ILE A 916 6.08 4.56 30.31
N ILE A 917 5.63 3.72 31.25
CA ILE A 917 5.66 3.98 32.68
C ILE A 917 6.64 3.00 33.34
N GLY A 918 7.84 3.48 33.69
CA GLY A 918 8.81 2.73 34.47
C GLY A 918 8.46 2.75 35.96
N VAL A 919 8.47 1.59 36.62
CA VAL A 919 8.10 1.46 38.04
C VAL A 919 9.30 0.97 38.84
N ASP A 920 9.83 1.86 39.67
CA ASP A 920 10.94 1.66 40.62
C ASP A 920 12.15 0.92 40.01
N PRO A 921 12.80 1.51 38.98
CA PRO A 921 13.81 0.82 38.18
C PRO A 921 15.12 0.60 38.94
N HIS A 922 15.46 -0.66 39.20
CA HIS A 922 16.64 -1.04 39.98
C HIS A 922 17.27 -2.36 39.50
N THR A 923 18.56 -2.52 39.74
CA THR A 923 19.34 -3.72 39.39
C THR A 923 20.10 -4.25 40.61
N ASN A 924 20.61 -5.48 40.52
CA ASN A 924 21.65 -5.95 41.43
C ASN A 924 23.02 -5.68 40.79
N GLN A 925 23.79 -4.75 41.36
CA GLN A 925 25.07 -4.26 40.84
C GLN A 925 26.14 -5.35 40.66
N SER A 926 26.04 -6.47 41.41
CA SER A 926 26.93 -7.63 41.25
C SER A 926 26.72 -8.40 39.94
N HIS A 927 25.55 -8.24 39.29
CA HIS A 927 25.16 -9.02 38.11
C HIS A 927 24.71 -8.16 36.92
N ALA A 928 24.36 -6.89 37.15
CA ALA A 928 23.83 -6.00 36.13
C ALA A 928 24.26 -4.54 36.36
N ASP A 929 24.48 -3.85 35.25
CA ASP A 929 24.76 -2.42 35.14
C ASP A 929 23.44 -1.63 35.21
N LEU A 930 23.38 -0.62 36.09
CA LEU A 930 22.17 0.19 36.29
C LEU A 930 21.96 1.20 35.15
N ASP A 931 23.02 1.81 34.60
CA ASP A 931 22.88 2.80 33.53
C ASP A 931 22.44 2.14 32.24
N LYS A 932 22.99 0.97 31.91
CA LYS A 932 22.53 0.18 30.76
C LYS A 932 21.09 -0.35 30.95
N PHE A 933 20.67 -0.60 32.19
CA PHE A 933 19.27 -0.95 32.49
C PHE A 933 18.33 0.25 32.31
N LEU A 934 18.73 1.44 32.76
CA LEU A 934 17.99 2.69 32.56
C LEU A 934 17.92 3.06 31.08
N LEU A 935 19.01 2.93 30.32
CA LEU A 935 19.02 3.10 28.86
C LEU A 935 18.03 2.15 28.18
N ASN A 936 17.98 0.88 28.61
CA ASN A 936 17.00 -0.07 28.13
C ASN A 936 15.56 0.38 28.38
N LEU A 937 15.23 0.82 29.60
CA LEU A 937 13.91 1.34 29.96
C LEU A 937 13.53 2.59 29.14
N VAL A 938 14.39 3.61 29.14
CA VAL A 938 14.14 4.92 28.51
C VAL A 938 13.85 4.76 27.01
N THR A 939 14.65 3.94 26.32
CA THR A 939 14.58 3.81 24.85
C THR A 939 13.38 3.00 24.34
N ARG A 940 12.55 2.44 25.23
CA ARG A 940 11.28 1.80 24.86
C ARG A 940 10.18 2.82 24.53
N ALA A 941 10.30 4.06 25.00
CA ALA A 941 9.30 5.11 24.85
C ALA A 941 9.49 5.84 23.51
N LYS A 942 8.42 6.01 22.72
CA LYS A 942 8.47 6.84 21.51
C LYS A 942 8.25 8.31 21.83
N ASP A 943 7.25 8.63 22.64
CA ASP A 943 6.72 9.99 22.77
C ASP A 943 6.67 10.48 24.22
N GLN A 944 6.38 9.60 25.18
CA GLN A 944 6.17 9.97 26.59
C GLN A 944 6.77 8.94 27.53
N LEU A 945 7.60 9.40 28.47
CA LEU A 945 8.25 8.56 29.48
C LEU A 945 7.96 9.11 30.87
N ILE A 946 7.42 8.25 31.73
CA ILE A 946 7.18 8.52 33.14
C ILE A 946 7.94 7.47 33.95
N ILE A 947 8.73 7.90 34.95
CA ILE A 947 9.45 7.00 35.85
C ILE A 947 9.00 7.28 37.28
N LEU A 948 8.35 6.30 37.90
CA LEU A 948 8.04 6.30 39.32
C LEU A 948 9.21 5.70 40.10
N THR A 949 9.63 6.34 41.19
CA THR A 949 10.68 5.82 42.06
C THR A 949 10.39 6.11 43.53
N THR A 950 10.75 5.17 44.38
CA THR A 950 10.70 5.24 45.84
C THR A 950 12.04 5.62 46.47
N SER A 951 13.14 5.57 45.69
CA SER A 951 14.51 5.85 46.16
C SER A 951 14.94 7.30 45.90
N ASP A 952 15.44 7.96 46.94
CA ASP A 952 16.04 9.30 46.92
C ASP A 952 17.35 9.36 46.10
N GLU A 953 18.13 8.28 46.15
CA GLU A 953 19.38 8.15 45.40
C GLU A 953 19.10 8.01 43.90
N LEU A 954 18.12 7.16 43.55
CA LEU A 954 17.66 6.99 42.19
C LEU A 954 16.98 8.26 41.65
N MET A 955 16.17 8.95 42.48
CA MET A 955 15.62 10.27 42.15
C MET A 955 16.73 11.24 41.77
N LYS A 956 17.81 11.34 42.57
CA LYS A 956 18.96 12.20 42.23
C LYS A 956 19.54 11.79 40.88
N LYS A 957 19.90 10.51 40.69
CA LYS A 957 20.51 10.03 39.44
C LYS A 957 19.65 10.31 38.20
N LEU A 958 18.34 10.08 38.29
CA LEU A 958 17.38 10.34 37.20
C LEU A 958 17.10 11.83 36.96
N SER A 959 17.30 12.69 37.97
CA SER A 959 16.97 14.13 37.90
C SER A 959 18.16 15.03 37.52
N ILE A 960 19.37 14.49 37.38
CA ILE A 960 20.57 15.29 37.04
C ILE A 960 20.34 16.04 35.72
N LYS A 961 20.37 17.38 35.82
CA LYS A 961 20.78 18.26 34.73
C LYS A 961 22.30 18.32 34.75
N ARG A 962 22.93 18.01 33.62
CA ARG A 962 24.24 18.54 33.23
C ARG A 962 23.98 19.58 32.15
#